data_AF-A0A218ZNV1-F1
#
_entry.id   AF-A0A218ZNV1-F1
#
_cell.length_a   1.000
_cell.length_b   1.000
_cell.length_c   1.000
_cell.angle_alpha   90.00
_cell.angle_beta   90.00
_cell.angle_gamma   90.00
#
_symmetry.space_group_name_H-M   'P 1'
#
loop_
_entity.id
_entity.type
_entity.pdbx_description
1 polymer ?
#
loop_
_entity_poly.entity_id
_entity_poly.type
_entity_poly.pdbx_seq_one_letter_code
_entity_poly.pdbx_strand_id
1 'polypeptide(L)'
;MFESVFERIGKGVSKNSGKIIVIWIVLIVLMGYGALLVFSHTSFNITNGFGSSKTMSGNATSEVSKYFSPSAAGHSTNTSELIIVSQNITTTTSQGMNALISFQSEMNKYLKTTKNYTGTENIIVTERDTLQNYTVGVLKLISANYNITKNMNKVESGINKTTPIFLDPEEIYFLSLNNAYINGKNVTESESIAYNTVIQELPSNSPVFNLQKAYTNLFSEYVNSTLKSSNVKQLNDIIQLGSEISLKNSAFNASLSSSGLYPIGPFIIVHQNLTRYVSSPLSENVNLSIQLLKEESGNSFSNIKTLIVSTDNTSIIKFASLAYNLSQPATKLQLDSIANLLSVRSTLKDFAGNPLFEANKNFLSTYLSSVINSTSVKAVVNQFMSSYPLQDLPLVPTPYLYHNFVGYNHSTSIFIYTFKGNYSAQVGNKIQSIANNASALYKGSKFLVAGSNELASQLSGEVTSGLIKALGAGILISILIVGLFFRSVKAAFIPILMFLVSTIVSLGIVGYLYTYVLHTEASFITPTLLLIFILGLSSDYTVYIMARYRSELRKKTERPTVMSARWAGHAVFTSGLTVILSEVVLWLANIPFFSDSGFANAIGVTITLLVANTLLLSILHRYGTKIFKKTANGEFHEGSHKHLHAVGLFSTKHIKTMVAIFVVVSILGLTVYEVTPSGIDILKLLPQSPATSAIQVVNDSFNGDFFDRDFEIVHLPQPLVSNGVVNTAEMSTVLQIENATINTKGISEVLGPGRPFGYYTGYVPSNVPSAAMATYINQTNTFISSTNPNYVEIVFQTYNIGWGNKAINTVTNLYGNIKAVPDAKTTYSVAVGGLTQSLSDALHTTQVSFSEILPILAITIFLILLIQLSSVLTPLRLIIMVMAVVLASLSVSYVIFHYLQGFPVVIFMPVFVFITLLAVGLDYDIFMITRVREEVMKGSGLRDAVVTSVTENGSVIMLLGTLLFVTFAALYFSAIPLVQEIGIGVGLGVLIDTFISWPFFIPAIMTIIKKYNWWPSKLSDKP
;
A
#
# COMPACT_ATOMS: atom_id res chain seq x y z
N MET A 1 -6.87 -49.16 22.88
CA MET A 1 -7.01 -49.21 21.41
C MET A 1 -5.72 -48.78 20.70
N PHE A 2 -5.12 -47.64 21.04
CA PHE A 2 -3.93 -47.13 20.35
C PHE A 2 -2.61 -47.88 20.63
N GLU A 3 -2.40 -48.42 21.83
CA GLU A 3 -1.16 -49.16 22.16
C GLU A 3 -0.86 -50.31 21.19
N SER A 4 -1.88 -51.08 20.79
CA SER A 4 -1.72 -52.21 19.87
C SER A 4 -1.39 -51.76 18.44
N VAL A 5 -1.86 -50.59 18.03
CA VAL A 5 -1.54 -49.96 16.74
C VAL A 5 -0.06 -49.55 16.73
N PHE A 6 0.40 -48.86 17.77
CA PHE A 6 1.80 -48.43 17.89
C PHE A 6 2.77 -49.59 18.06
N GLU A 7 2.34 -50.70 18.66
CA GLU A 7 3.12 -51.94 18.67
C GLU A 7 3.29 -52.52 17.25
N ARG A 8 2.22 -52.52 16.45
CA ARG A 8 2.28 -52.95 15.04
C ARG A 8 3.16 -52.02 14.20
N ILE A 9 3.07 -50.70 14.41
CA ILE A 9 3.95 -49.72 13.79
C ILE A 9 5.40 -50.03 14.17
N GLY A 10 5.71 -50.21 15.46
CA GLY A 10 7.05 -50.57 15.92
C GLY A 10 7.60 -51.84 15.26
N LYS A 11 6.77 -52.89 15.14
CA LYS A 11 7.14 -54.13 14.43
C LYS A 11 7.39 -53.88 12.94
N GLY A 12 6.51 -53.15 12.27
CA GLY A 12 6.65 -52.81 10.85
C GLY A 12 7.89 -51.96 10.56
N VAL A 13 8.16 -50.97 11.41
CA VAL A 13 9.33 -50.09 11.33
C VAL A 13 10.61 -50.88 11.55
N SER A 14 10.66 -51.77 12.55
CA SER A 14 11.85 -52.62 12.76
C SER A 14 12.14 -53.51 11.55
N LYS A 15 11.12 -54.14 10.97
CA LYS A 15 11.24 -55.03 9.81
C LYS A 15 11.70 -54.30 8.54
N ASN A 16 11.25 -53.06 8.33
CA ASN A 16 11.47 -52.30 7.08
C ASN A 16 12.37 -51.07 7.25
N SER A 17 13.14 -50.98 8.34
CA SER A 17 13.92 -49.78 8.71
C SER A 17 14.79 -49.22 7.57
N GLY A 18 15.44 -50.07 6.78
CA GLY A 18 16.22 -49.64 5.61
C GLY A 18 15.38 -48.98 4.51
N LYS A 19 14.20 -49.54 4.19
CA LYS A 19 13.30 -48.99 3.17
C LYS A 19 12.69 -47.67 3.61
N ILE A 20 12.32 -47.55 4.89
CA ILE A 20 11.76 -46.32 5.46
C ILE A 20 12.76 -45.17 5.37
N ILE A 21 14.04 -45.42 5.69
CA ILE A 21 15.09 -44.40 5.55
C ILE A 21 15.21 -43.94 4.08
N VAL A 22 15.19 -44.87 3.12
CA VAL A 22 15.24 -44.53 1.69
C VAL A 22 14.03 -43.71 1.25
N ILE A 23 12.82 -44.06 1.70
CA ILE A 23 11.60 -43.30 1.40
C ILE A 23 11.73 -41.84 1.86
N TRP A 24 12.21 -41.61 3.08
CA TRP A 24 12.42 -40.24 3.58
C TRP A 24 13.50 -39.49 2.80
N ILE A 25 14.58 -40.15 2.38
CA ILE A 25 15.61 -39.54 1.52
C ILE A 25 15.00 -39.11 0.18
N VAL A 26 14.19 -39.96 -0.45
CA VAL A 26 13.49 -39.63 -1.70
C VAL A 26 12.54 -38.45 -1.50
N LEU A 27 11.76 -38.43 -0.41
CA LEU A 27 10.88 -37.31 -0.09
C LEU A 27 11.64 -36.00 0.09
N ILE A 28 12.81 -36.00 0.76
CA ILE A 28 13.65 -34.82 0.90
C ILE A 28 14.09 -34.28 -0.48
N VAL A 29 14.52 -35.17 -1.38
CA VAL A 29 14.95 -34.79 -2.73
C VAL A 29 13.79 -34.21 -3.54
N LEU A 30 12.61 -34.84 -3.47
CA LEU A 30 11.41 -34.35 -4.18
C LEU A 30 10.90 -33.02 -3.64
N MET A 31 10.94 -32.84 -2.31
CA MET A 31 10.38 -31.66 -1.64
C MET A 31 11.36 -30.49 -1.56
N GLY A 32 12.66 -30.73 -1.77
CA GLY A 32 13.71 -29.71 -1.65
C GLY A 32 13.50 -28.49 -2.56
N TYR A 33 12.99 -28.68 -3.77
CA TYR A 33 12.66 -27.56 -4.67
C TYR A 33 11.47 -26.75 -4.15
N GLY A 34 10.39 -27.42 -3.73
CA GLY A 34 9.22 -26.76 -3.15
C GLY A 34 9.55 -25.96 -1.89
N ALA A 35 10.55 -26.39 -1.12
CA ALA A 35 10.94 -25.70 0.11
C ALA A 35 11.48 -24.29 -0.16
N LEU A 36 12.10 -24.07 -1.33
CA LEU A 36 12.55 -22.75 -1.77
C LEU A 36 11.39 -21.86 -2.22
N LEU A 37 10.28 -22.46 -2.73
CA LEU A 37 9.12 -21.71 -3.23
C LEU A 37 8.39 -20.93 -2.14
N VAL A 38 8.37 -21.44 -0.90
CA VAL A 38 7.69 -20.77 0.22
C VAL A 38 8.23 -19.35 0.41
N PHE A 39 9.55 -19.20 0.45
CA PHE A 39 10.19 -17.90 0.67
C PHE A 39 9.99 -16.93 -0.50
N SER A 40 9.86 -17.43 -1.74
CA SER A 40 9.56 -16.58 -2.91
C SER A 40 8.10 -16.15 -3.00
N HIS A 41 7.17 -16.88 -2.36
CA HIS A 41 5.73 -16.56 -2.31
C HIS A 41 5.29 -16.08 -0.93
N THR A 42 6.21 -15.47 -0.19
CA THR A 42 5.94 -14.86 1.10
C THR A 42 5.70 -13.37 0.90
N SER A 43 4.52 -12.89 1.29
CA SER A 43 4.18 -11.47 1.21
C SER A 43 4.75 -10.71 2.41
N PHE A 44 5.59 -9.73 2.12
CA PHE A 44 6.08 -8.75 3.10
C PHE A 44 5.26 -7.45 3.05
N ASN A 45 4.22 -7.40 2.21
CA ASN A 45 3.31 -6.28 2.19
C ASN A 45 2.34 -6.38 3.37
N ILE A 46 2.64 -5.63 4.43
CA ILE A 46 1.87 -5.65 5.67
C ILE A 46 0.45 -5.13 5.45
N THR A 47 0.26 -4.15 4.54
CA THR A 47 -1.04 -3.49 4.33
C THR A 47 -2.09 -4.44 3.74
N ASN A 48 -1.68 -5.38 2.89
CA ASN A 48 -2.56 -6.40 2.32
C ASN A 48 -3.05 -7.44 3.34
N GLY A 49 -2.37 -7.57 4.49
CA GLY A 49 -2.66 -8.61 5.49
C GLY A 49 -3.81 -8.27 6.45
N PHE A 50 -4.30 -7.02 6.46
CA PHE A 50 -5.28 -6.56 7.45
C PHE A 50 -6.74 -6.63 6.99
N GLY A 51 -7.00 -6.55 5.67
CA GLY A 51 -8.36 -6.49 5.13
C GLY A 51 -8.86 -7.83 4.58
N SER A 52 -9.95 -8.36 5.16
CA SER A 52 -10.72 -9.44 4.51
C SER A 52 -11.72 -8.83 3.51
N SER A 53 -12.01 -9.51 2.40
CA SER A 53 -13.01 -9.05 1.42
C SER A 53 -14.42 -8.84 2.01
N LYS A 54 -14.71 -9.40 3.19
CA LYS A 54 -16.00 -9.23 3.89
C LYS A 54 -16.06 -8.01 4.82
N THR A 55 -14.92 -7.34 5.04
CA THR A 55 -14.81 -6.20 5.95
C THR A 55 -15.21 -4.89 5.26
N MET A 56 -15.39 -3.83 6.04
CA MET A 56 -15.77 -2.53 5.51
C MET A 56 -14.68 -1.99 4.58
N SER A 57 -13.41 -2.10 4.99
CA SER A 57 -12.28 -1.71 4.15
C SER A 57 -12.14 -2.58 2.91
N GLY A 58 -12.39 -3.88 3.02
CA GLY A 58 -12.38 -4.82 1.90
C GLY A 58 -13.44 -4.47 0.85
N ASN A 59 -14.66 -4.16 1.28
CA ASN A 59 -15.73 -3.72 0.39
C ASN A 59 -15.36 -2.39 -0.28
N ALA A 60 -14.92 -1.38 0.47
CA ALA A 60 -14.52 -0.08 -0.09
C ALA A 60 -13.39 -0.22 -1.13
N THR A 61 -12.38 -1.03 -0.83
CA THR A 61 -11.25 -1.30 -1.74
C THR A 61 -11.70 -2.01 -3.02
N SER A 62 -12.63 -2.96 -2.90
CA SER A 62 -13.24 -3.64 -4.06
C SER A 62 -13.99 -2.64 -4.95
N GLU A 63 -14.78 -1.75 -4.37
CA GLU A 63 -15.53 -0.72 -5.10
C GLU A 63 -14.60 0.27 -5.81
N VAL A 64 -13.53 0.74 -5.14
CA VAL A 64 -12.48 1.58 -5.77
C VAL A 64 -11.87 0.86 -6.97
N SER A 65 -11.44 -0.38 -6.80
CA SER A 65 -10.78 -1.14 -7.87
C SER A 65 -11.67 -1.38 -9.09
N LYS A 66 -13.00 -1.37 -8.91
CA LYS A 66 -13.99 -1.65 -9.94
C LYS A 66 -14.46 -0.39 -10.67
N TYR A 67 -14.68 0.69 -9.93
CA TYR A 67 -15.37 1.88 -10.44
C TYR A 67 -14.44 3.08 -10.65
N PHE A 68 -13.28 3.11 -10.00
CA PHE A 68 -12.33 4.21 -10.07
C PHE A 68 -11.05 3.78 -10.76
N SER A 69 -10.43 4.71 -11.48
CA SER A 69 -9.09 4.50 -12.01
C SER A 69 -8.05 4.72 -10.90
N PRO A 70 -6.92 3.99 -10.87
CA PRO A 70 -5.88 4.10 -9.83
C PRO A 70 -5.36 5.53 -9.56
N SER A 71 -5.59 6.44 -10.50
CA SER A 71 -5.04 7.79 -10.54
C SER A 71 -5.87 8.87 -9.83
N ALA A 72 -7.09 8.59 -9.36
CA ALA A 72 -7.99 9.63 -8.86
C ALA A 72 -7.64 10.20 -7.47
N ALA A 73 -6.96 9.41 -6.63
CA ALA A 73 -6.82 9.70 -5.20
C ALA A 73 -5.48 9.23 -4.56
N GLY A 74 -4.56 8.70 -5.37
CA GLY A 74 -3.33 8.06 -4.87
C GLY A 74 -3.47 6.56 -4.62
N HIS A 75 -4.53 5.92 -5.13
CA HIS A 75 -4.75 4.47 -5.09
C HIS A 75 -3.89 3.72 -6.12
N SER A 76 -2.57 3.90 -6.05
CA SER A 76 -1.63 3.09 -6.82
C SER A 76 -1.54 1.70 -6.20
N THR A 77 -2.40 0.78 -6.65
CA THR A 77 -2.36 -0.63 -6.25
C THR A 77 -1.38 -1.46 -7.09
N ASN A 78 -0.90 -0.93 -8.22
CA ASN A 78 -0.15 -1.71 -9.22
C ASN A 78 1.14 -1.07 -9.75
N THR A 79 1.55 0.12 -9.28
CA THR A 79 2.85 0.67 -9.67
C THR A 79 3.77 0.75 -8.47
N SER A 80 4.99 0.24 -8.62
CA SER A 80 5.97 0.27 -7.56
C SER A 80 6.45 1.70 -7.38
N GLU A 81 5.81 2.42 -6.46
CA GLU A 81 6.22 3.76 -6.07
C GLU A 81 7.30 3.66 -4.99
N LEU A 82 8.28 4.55 -5.15
CA LEU A 82 9.33 4.78 -4.20
C LEU A 82 9.28 6.25 -3.83
N ILE A 83 9.33 6.50 -2.54
CA ILE A 83 9.21 7.85 -2.02
C ILE A 83 10.53 8.19 -1.35
N ILE A 84 11.11 9.34 -1.70
CA ILE A 84 12.32 9.84 -1.06
C ILE A 84 11.96 11.13 -0.35
N VAL A 85 12.28 11.19 0.94
CA VAL A 85 11.99 12.32 1.83
C VAL A 85 13.30 13.01 2.17
N SER A 86 13.43 14.27 1.80
CA SER A 86 14.49 15.13 2.31
C SER A 86 14.09 15.72 3.66
N GLN A 87 15.06 15.90 4.56
CA GLN A 87 14.88 16.53 5.86
C GLN A 87 15.98 17.58 6.08
N ASN A 88 15.62 18.71 6.69
CA ASN A 88 16.49 19.86 6.95
C ASN A 88 17.07 20.51 5.67
N ILE A 89 16.30 20.53 4.58
CA ILE A 89 16.67 21.21 3.33
C ILE A 89 15.59 22.23 2.98
N THR A 90 15.91 23.52 3.16
CA THR A 90 14.95 24.62 2.99
C THR A 90 14.75 25.00 1.53
N THR A 91 13.53 24.81 1.03
CA THR A 91 13.13 25.21 -0.35
C THR A 91 13.05 26.73 -0.53
N THR A 92 13.04 27.47 0.58
CA THR A 92 13.08 28.94 0.64
C THR A 92 14.48 29.53 0.43
N THR A 93 15.51 28.68 0.27
CA THR A 93 16.89 29.11 0.03
C THR A 93 17.41 28.56 -1.29
N SER A 94 18.22 29.35 -2.01
CA SER A 94 18.88 28.89 -3.25
C SER A 94 19.83 27.71 -3.00
N GLN A 95 20.51 27.68 -1.85
CA GLN A 95 21.35 26.55 -1.45
C GLN A 95 20.56 25.25 -1.28
N GLY A 96 19.41 25.31 -0.59
CA GLY A 96 18.53 24.15 -0.42
C GLY A 96 17.93 23.69 -1.76
N MET A 97 17.51 24.63 -2.61
CA MET A 97 17.00 24.31 -3.95
C MET A 97 18.06 23.61 -4.81
N ASN A 98 19.29 24.11 -4.81
CA ASN A 98 20.41 23.49 -5.51
C ASN A 98 20.73 22.09 -5.00
N ALA A 99 20.57 21.85 -3.69
CA ALA A 99 20.75 20.53 -3.11
C ALA A 99 19.72 19.52 -3.65
N LEU A 100 18.45 19.91 -3.66
CA LEU A 100 17.35 19.09 -4.17
C LEU A 100 17.48 18.81 -5.68
N ILE A 101 17.83 19.82 -6.48
CA ILE A 101 18.06 19.68 -7.92
C ILE A 101 19.24 18.75 -8.21
N SER A 102 20.34 18.90 -7.45
CA SER A 102 21.53 18.06 -7.62
C SER A 102 21.24 16.61 -7.29
N PHE A 103 20.55 16.35 -6.17
CA PHE A 103 20.09 15.01 -5.79
C PHE A 103 19.21 14.40 -6.87
N GLN A 104 18.21 15.16 -7.34
CA GLN A 104 17.31 14.70 -8.40
C GLN A 104 18.07 14.34 -9.70
N SER A 105 19.05 15.15 -10.08
CA SER A 105 19.89 14.91 -11.26
C SER A 105 20.68 13.60 -11.13
N GLU A 106 21.27 13.35 -9.95
CA GLU A 106 22.01 12.11 -9.68
C GLU A 106 21.09 10.88 -9.70
N MET A 107 19.93 10.97 -9.06
CA MET A 107 18.90 9.93 -9.10
C MET A 107 18.44 9.64 -10.52
N ASN A 108 18.14 10.68 -11.31
CA ASN A 108 17.73 10.52 -12.70
C ASN A 108 18.83 9.91 -13.57
N LYS A 109 20.11 10.22 -13.30
CA LYS A 109 21.24 9.59 -13.98
C LYS A 109 21.28 8.09 -13.68
N TYR A 110 21.15 7.70 -12.42
CA TYR A 110 21.07 6.29 -12.03
C TYR A 110 19.89 5.57 -12.69
N LEU A 111 18.68 6.13 -12.57
CA LEU A 111 17.47 5.50 -13.11
C LEU A 111 17.50 5.32 -14.63
N LYS A 112 18.04 6.30 -15.37
CA LYS A 112 18.24 6.19 -16.83
C LYS A 112 19.16 5.05 -17.22
N THR A 113 20.20 4.76 -16.43
CA THR A 113 21.09 3.62 -16.71
C THR A 113 20.39 2.28 -16.54
N THR A 114 19.41 2.19 -15.62
CA THR A 114 18.70 0.94 -15.31
C THR A 114 17.49 0.65 -16.23
N LYS A 115 17.03 1.62 -17.03
CA LYS A 115 15.86 1.51 -17.94
C LYS A 115 14.53 1.06 -17.30
N ASN A 116 14.43 0.98 -15.97
CA ASN A 116 13.28 0.40 -15.24
C ASN A 116 12.31 1.45 -14.67
N TYR A 117 12.27 2.65 -15.24
CA TYR A 117 11.60 3.80 -14.66
C TYR A 117 10.66 4.51 -15.63
N THR A 118 9.51 5.01 -15.15
CA THR A 118 8.48 5.67 -15.98
C THR A 118 8.42 7.18 -15.82
N GLY A 119 8.60 7.72 -14.61
CA GLY A 119 8.43 9.16 -14.38
C GLY A 119 8.57 9.57 -12.93
N THR A 120 9.04 10.81 -12.72
CA THR A 120 9.28 11.41 -11.39
C THR A 120 8.26 12.47 -11.12
N GLU A 121 7.66 12.42 -9.93
CA GLU A 121 6.77 13.45 -9.45
C GLU A 121 7.40 14.13 -8.23
N ASN A 122 7.55 15.45 -8.32
CA ASN A 122 7.92 16.33 -7.22
C ASN A 122 7.71 17.76 -7.69
N ILE A 123 7.71 18.70 -6.73
CA ILE A 123 7.50 20.12 -7.04
C ILE A 123 8.51 20.67 -8.05
N ILE A 124 9.76 20.18 -8.05
CA ILE A 124 10.82 20.66 -8.95
C ILE A 124 10.56 20.20 -10.39
N VAL A 125 10.05 18.98 -10.61
CA VAL A 125 9.63 18.51 -11.94
C VAL A 125 8.42 19.29 -12.40
N THR A 126 7.39 19.35 -11.56
CA THR A 126 6.11 20.00 -11.92
C THR A 126 6.35 21.47 -12.25
N GLU A 127 7.12 22.19 -11.44
CA GLU A 127 7.50 23.58 -11.69
C GLU A 127 8.34 23.71 -12.97
N ARG A 128 9.37 22.86 -13.15
CA ARG A 128 10.22 22.89 -14.34
C ARG A 128 9.40 22.68 -15.62
N ASP A 129 8.51 21.70 -15.64
CA ASP A 129 7.70 21.36 -16.80
C ASP A 129 6.63 22.44 -17.04
N THR A 130 6.06 22.99 -15.98
CA THR A 130 5.12 24.13 -16.05
C THR A 130 5.82 25.37 -16.62
N LEU A 131 7.01 25.72 -16.13
CA LEU A 131 7.82 26.82 -16.65
C LEU A 131 8.23 26.60 -18.10
N GLN A 132 8.59 25.37 -18.50
CA GLN A 132 8.90 25.06 -19.90
C GLN A 132 7.68 25.25 -20.80
N ASN A 133 6.53 24.67 -20.44
CA ASN A 133 5.28 24.79 -21.19
C ASN A 133 4.83 26.26 -21.26
N TYR A 134 4.92 26.98 -20.14
CA TYR A 134 4.67 28.41 -20.04
C TYR A 134 5.56 29.20 -21.00
N THR A 135 6.87 28.94 -20.99
CA THR A 135 7.84 29.63 -21.85
C THR A 135 7.57 29.39 -23.32
N VAL A 136 7.22 28.15 -23.69
CA VAL A 136 6.84 27.82 -25.07
C VAL A 136 5.57 28.59 -25.48
N GLY A 137 4.58 28.70 -24.57
CA GLY A 137 3.37 29.50 -24.79
C GLY A 137 3.66 30.99 -24.96
N VAL A 138 4.47 31.55 -24.08
CA VAL A 138 4.95 32.94 -24.14
C VAL A 138 5.69 33.21 -25.45
N LEU A 139 6.63 32.34 -25.85
CA LEU A 139 7.40 32.55 -27.08
C LEU A 139 6.48 32.57 -28.31
N LYS A 140 5.44 31.74 -28.34
CA LYS A 140 4.40 31.79 -29.39
C LYS A 140 3.66 33.13 -29.37
N LEU A 141 3.26 33.62 -28.19
CA LEU A 141 2.59 34.92 -28.03
C LEU A 141 3.48 36.11 -28.42
N ILE A 142 4.73 36.13 -27.95
CA ILE A 142 5.72 37.16 -28.30
C ILE A 142 5.97 37.15 -29.80
N SER A 143 6.12 35.97 -30.42
CA SER A 143 6.33 35.85 -31.87
C SER A 143 5.11 36.34 -32.65
N ALA A 144 3.90 36.02 -32.20
CA ALA A 144 2.65 36.50 -32.80
C ALA A 144 2.53 38.03 -32.69
N ASN A 145 2.74 38.58 -31.49
CA ASN A 145 2.73 40.02 -31.24
C ASN A 145 3.81 40.72 -32.10
N TYR A 146 5.06 40.27 -32.05
CA TYR A 146 6.14 40.83 -32.86
C TYR A 146 5.79 40.88 -34.35
N ASN A 147 5.23 39.80 -34.90
CA ASN A 147 4.77 39.75 -36.29
C ASN A 147 3.66 40.78 -36.57
N ILE A 148 2.70 40.94 -35.65
CA ILE A 148 1.63 41.94 -35.77
C ILE A 148 2.21 43.36 -35.81
N THR A 149 3.08 43.77 -34.87
CA THR A 149 3.60 45.15 -34.90
C THR A 149 4.58 45.35 -36.04
N LYS A 150 5.40 44.36 -36.40
CA LYS A 150 6.26 44.45 -37.58
C LYS A 150 5.43 44.71 -38.85
N ASN A 151 4.27 44.07 -38.97
CA ASN A 151 3.35 44.31 -40.08
C ASN A 151 2.69 45.70 -39.98
N MET A 152 2.25 46.15 -38.80
CA MET A 152 1.70 47.49 -38.59
C MET A 152 2.72 48.61 -38.88
N ASN A 153 3.97 48.51 -38.41
CA ASN A 153 5.02 49.50 -38.65
C ASN A 153 5.43 49.57 -40.12
N LYS A 154 5.35 48.45 -40.87
CA LYS A 154 5.54 48.48 -42.33
C LYS A 154 4.45 49.29 -43.02
N VAL A 155 3.20 49.15 -42.57
CA VAL A 155 2.07 49.93 -43.07
C VAL A 155 2.22 51.41 -42.70
N GLU A 156 2.54 51.72 -41.44
CA GLU A 156 2.71 53.10 -40.96
C GLU A 156 3.91 53.81 -41.60
N SER A 157 5.08 53.16 -41.70
CA SER A 157 6.24 53.73 -42.40
C SER A 157 6.02 53.88 -43.91
N GLY A 158 5.13 53.06 -44.48
CA GLY A 158 4.60 53.25 -45.84
C GLY A 158 3.73 54.50 -45.94
N ILE A 159 2.87 54.76 -44.94
CA ILE A 159 1.98 55.92 -44.88
C ILE A 159 2.75 57.23 -44.59
N ASN A 160 3.67 57.25 -43.62
CA ASN A 160 4.43 58.44 -43.22
C ASN A 160 5.48 58.89 -44.26
N LYS A 161 5.85 58.05 -45.23
CA LYS A 161 6.70 58.46 -46.37
C LYS A 161 5.92 59.17 -47.49
N THR A 162 4.60 59.26 -47.37
CA THR A 162 3.72 59.84 -48.39
C THR A 162 2.66 60.71 -47.73
N THR A 163 2.83 62.03 -47.73
CA THR A 163 1.72 63.00 -47.63
C THR A 163 2.25 64.40 -48.01
N PRO A 164 1.47 65.28 -48.67
CA PRO A 164 0.03 65.44 -48.52
C PRO A 164 -0.73 65.46 -49.85
N ILE A 165 -1.66 64.52 -50.07
CA ILE A 165 -2.74 64.74 -51.04
C ILE A 165 -4.02 64.25 -50.37
N PHE A 166 -4.95 65.19 -50.21
CA PHE A 166 -6.29 64.99 -49.70
C PHE A 166 -7.14 64.18 -50.70
N LEU A 167 -8.07 63.38 -50.15
CA LEU A 167 -9.12 62.53 -50.79
C LEU A 167 -8.64 61.13 -51.21
N ASP A 168 -9.25 59.99 -50.84
CA ASP A 168 -10.25 59.58 -49.83
C ASP A 168 -9.96 58.08 -49.49
N PRO A 169 -10.07 57.58 -48.24
CA PRO A 169 -9.37 56.36 -47.78
C PRO A 169 -9.92 54.97 -48.16
N GLU A 170 -11.03 54.85 -48.91
CA GLU A 170 -11.72 53.56 -49.05
C GLU A 170 -11.54 52.81 -50.38
N GLU A 171 -10.99 53.42 -51.44
CA GLU A 171 -10.86 52.77 -52.76
C GLU A 171 -9.48 52.18 -53.09
N ILE A 172 -8.43 52.52 -52.33
CA ILE A 172 -7.04 52.11 -52.64
C ILE A 172 -6.68 50.72 -52.04
N TYR A 173 -7.45 50.23 -51.07
CA TYR A 173 -7.12 49.01 -50.35
C TYR A 173 -7.50 47.71 -51.09
N PHE A 174 -8.40 47.78 -52.09
CA PHE A 174 -8.89 46.59 -52.80
C PHE A 174 -8.05 46.18 -54.03
N LEU A 175 -7.17 47.06 -54.53
CA LEU A 175 -6.48 46.88 -55.82
C LEU A 175 -4.98 46.53 -55.73
N SER A 176 -4.34 46.60 -54.55
CA SER A 176 -2.89 46.31 -54.41
C SER A 176 -2.54 44.92 -53.85
N LEU A 177 -3.51 44.20 -53.29
CA LEU A 177 -3.31 42.82 -52.78
C LEU A 177 -3.47 41.74 -53.87
N ASN A 178 -4.00 42.08 -55.04
CA ASN A 178 -4.18 41.13 -56.14
C ASN A 178 -2.95 41.02 -57.07
N ASN A 179 -2.00 41.96 -57.00
CA ASN A 179 -0.84 42.01 -57.93
C ASN A 179 0.45 41.37 -57.40
N ALA A 180 0.49 40.90 -56.15
CA ALA A 180 1.60 40.10 -55.62
C ALA A 180 1.34 38.58 -55.73
N TYR A 181 0.10 38.16 -55.99
CA TYR A 181 -0.27 36.75 -56.15
C TYR A 181 -0.21 36.29 -57.62
N ILE A 182 -0.16 37.22 -58.59
CA ILE A 182 -0.17 36.89 -60.03
C ILE A 182 1.23 36.91 -60.68
N ASN A 183 2.25 37.57 -60.09
CA ASN A 183 3.59 37.66 -60.72
C ASN A 183 4.66 36.84 -59.99
N GLY A 184 4.44 35.52 -59.91
CA GLY A 184 5.30 34.56 -59.22
C GLY A 184 6.81 34.73 -59.44
N LYS A 185 7.57 34.71 -58.33
CA LYS A 185 9.00 34.36 -58.29
C LYS A 185 9.38 33.64 -56.98
N ASN A 186 9.76 32.39 -57.18
CA ASN A 186 10.53 31.39 -56.43
C ASN A 186 10.83 31.56 -54.92
N VAL A 187 10.32 30.54 -54.21
CA VAL A 187 10.83 29.90 -53.00
C VAL A 187 12.34 29.63 -53.12
N THR A 188 13.10 29.88 -52.06
CA THR A 188 14.53 29.49 -51.99
C THR A 188 14.68 28.04 -51.52
N GLU A 189 15.67 27.32 -52.04
CA GLU A 189 15.96 25.90 -51.76
C GLU A 189 16.15 25.59 -50.25
N SER A 190 16.44 26.61 -49.43
CA SER A 190 16.49 26.54 -47.96
C SER A 190 15.13 26.41 -47.25
N GLU A 191 14.02 26.83 -47.88
CA GLU A 191 12.66 26.76 -47.30
C GLU A 191 11.95 25.43 -47.61
N SER A 192 12.37 24.74 -48.68
CA SER A 192 11.94 23.37 -49.03
C SER A 192 12.51 22.31 -48.09
N ILE A 193 13.77 22.49 -47.64
CA ILE A 193 14.43 21.58 -46.70
C ILE A 193 13.79 21.68 -45.30
N ALA A 194 13.38 22.88 -44.86
CA ALA A 194 12.74 23.09 -43.56
C ALA A 194 11.33 22.47 -43.45
N TYR A 195 10.61 22.29 -44.56
CA TYR A 195 9.27 21.70 -44.57
C TYR A 195 9.29 20.16 -44.64
N ASN A 196 10.25 19.58 -45.39
CA ASN A 196 10.35 18.12 -45.54
C ASN A 196 10.98 17.40 -44.34
N THR A 197 11.74 18.08 -43.49
CA THR A 197 12.27 17.48 -42.25
C THR A 197 11.20 17.30 -41.16
N VAL A 198 10.05 17.98 -41.27
CA VAL A 198 8.95 17.90 -40.28
C VAL A 198 7.96 16.77 -40.60
N ILE A 199 7.98 16.20 -41.82
CA ILE A 199 6.96 15.24 -42.28
C ILE A 199 7.43 13.76 -42.25
N GLN A 200 8.71 13.47 -41.99
CA GLN A 200 9.22 12.07 -42.03
C GLN A 200 9.36 11.35 -40.68
N GLU A 201 9.01 11.95 -39.54
CA GLU A 201 8.95 11.22 -38.28
C GLU A 201 7.53 11.21 -37.72
N LEU A 202 6.72 10.20 -38.08
CA LEU A 202 5.85 9.45 -37.17
C LEU A 202 5.21 8.22 -37.90
N PRO A 203 5.00 7.07 -37.21
CA PRO A 203 4.82 5.75 -37.84
C PRO A 203 3.44 5.49 -38.46
N SER A 204 3.48 4.72 -39.54
CA SER A 204 2.39 4.15 -40.32
C SER A 204 1.63 3.06 -39.57
N ASN A 205 0.47 3.38 -38.95
CA ASN A 205 -0.68 2.49 -38.83
C ASN A 205 -1.90 3.18 -38.18
N SER A 206 -2.40 4.25 -38.81
CA SER A 206 -3.73 4.81 -38.52
C SER A 206 -4.65 4.72 -39.74
N PRO A 207 -5.95 4.36 -39.58
CA PRO A 207 -6.92 4.15 -40.66
C PRO A 207 -7.22 5.37 -41.56
N VAL A 208 -6.58 6.51 -41.32
CA VAL A 208 -6.70 7.76 -42.09
C VAL A 208 -5.86 7.72 -43.39
N PHE A 209 -4.86 6.85 -43.49
CA PHE A 209 -3.97 6.76 -44.66
C PHE A 209 -4.65 6.16 -45.93
N ASN A 210 -5.76 5.45 -45.78
CA ASN A 210 -6.47 4.83 -46.92
C ASN A 210 -7.58 5.71 -47.53
N LEU A 211 -8.03 6.77 -46.85
CA LEU A 211 -9.05 7.70 -47.36
C LEU A 211 -8.47 8.83 -48.22
N GLN A 212 -7.20 9.19 -48.00
CA GLN A 212 -6.52 10.25 -48.77
C GLN A 212 -6.09 9.78 -50.18
N LYS A 213 -5.95 8.47 -50.43
CA LYS A 213 -5.57 7.90 -51.74
C LYS A 213 -6.72 7.83 -52.76
N ALA A 214 -7.97 7.91 -52.30
CA ALA A 214 -9.16 7.93 -53.18
C ALA A 214 -9.49 9.34 -53.69
N TYR A 215 -9.17 10.38 -52.91
CA TYR A 215 -9.47 11.78 -53.26
C TYR A 215 -8.51 12.35 -54.32
N THR A 216 -7.25 11.91 -54.33
CA THR A 216 -6.24 12.36 -55.30
C THR A 216 -6.47 11.81 -56.72
N ASN A 217 -7.14 10.66 -56.87
CA ASN A 217 -7.40 10.06 -58.18
C ASN A 217 -8.61 10.68 -58.90
N LEU A 218 -9.66 11.11 -58.17
CA LEU A 218 -10.85 11.74 -58.76
C LEU A 218 -10.64 13.20 -59.16
N PHE A 219 -9.77 13.93 -58.46
CA PHE A 219 -9.44 15.32 -58.78
C PHE A 219 -8.59 15.43 -60.07
N SER A 220 -7.78 14.41 -60.38
CA SER A 220 -6.96 14.33 -61.59
C SER A 220 -7.78 14.11 -62.88
N GLU A 221 -8.96 13.47 -62.81
CA GLU A 221 -9.85 13.30 -63.97
C GLU A 221 -10.70 14.56 -64.24
N TYR A 222 -11.14 15.26 -63.18
CA TYR A 222 -11.95 16.47 -63.27
C TYR A 222 -11.20 17.67 -63.87
N VAL A 223 -9.91 17.81 -63.55
CA VAL A 223 -9.08 18.90 -64.07
C VAL A 223 -8.73 18.69 -65.56
N ASN A 224 -8.61 17.44 -66.02
CA ASN A 224 -8.27 17.13 -67.41
C ASN A 224 -9.46 17.27 -68.40
N SER A 225 -10.70 17.12 -67.95
CA SER A 225 -11.90 17.32 -68.80
C SER A 225 -12.29 18.79 -68.94
N THR A 226 -12.02 19.60 -67.90
CA THR A 226 -12.44 21.01 -67.83
C THR A 226 -11.53 21.94 -68.65
N LEU A 227 -10.30 21.53 -68.97
CA LEU A 227 -9.34 22.34 -69.74
C LEU A 227 -9.52 22.29 -71.28
N LYS A 228 -10.55 21.62 -71.83
CA LYS A 228 -10.60 21.34 -73.29
C LYS A 228 -11.71 21.96 -74.15
N SER A 229 -12.67 22.75 -73.65
CA SER A 229 -13.64 23.35 -74.59
C SER A 229 -14.33 24.64 -74.13
N SER A 230 -13.67 25.76 -74.44
CA SER A 230 -14.17 26.91 -75.25
C SER A 230 -15.50 27.63 -74.94
N ASN A 231 -15.35 28.97 -74.78
CA ASN A 231 -16.15 30.09 -75.32
C ASN A 231 -17.64 30.32 -74.95
N VAL A 232 -17.86 31.37 -74.16
CA VAL A 232 -18.62 32.63 -74.40
C VAL A 232 -19.96 32.58 -75.17
N LYS A 233 -20.97 33.28 -74.60
CA LYS A 233 -22.29 33.71 -75.12
C LYS A 233 -23.40 32.64 -75.16
N GLN A 234 -24.27 32.64 -74.15
CA GLN A 234 -25.74 32.38 -74.23
C GLN A 234 -26.31 31.99 -72.85
N LEU A 235 -26.50 32.93 -71.92
CA LEU A 235 -27.47 32.72 -70.83
C LEU A 235 -28.03 34.05 -70.31
N ASN A 236 -28.26 34.99 -71.23
CA ASN A 236 -28.96 36.24 -70.92
C ASN A 236 -30.45 36.18 -71.31
N ASP A 237 -30.92 35.09 -71.89
CA ASP A 237 -32.29 34.99 -72.36
C ASP A 237 -32.79 33.60 -72.04
N ILE A 238 -34.09 33.51 -71.77
CA ILE A 238 -34.81 32.34 -71.29
C ILE A 238 -34.71 32.26 -69.75
N ILE A 239 -35.33 33.20 -69.02
CA ILE A 239 -36.77 33.47 -69.10
C ILE A 239 -37.49 32.13 -69.28
N GLN A 240 -37.89 31.49 -68.19
CA GLN A 240 -39.24 30.95 -68.11
C GLN A 240 -39.48 30.17 -66.82
N LEU A 241 -40.62 30.51 -66.24
CA LEU A 241 -41.54 29.62 -65.52
C LEU A 241 -41.27 29.38 -64.03
N GLY A 242 -41.95 30.23 -63.25
CA GLY A 242 -43.17 29.78 -62.56
C GLY A 242 -43.02 29.65 -61.05
N SER A 243 -43.56 30.59 -60.23
CA SER A 243 -44.97 30.65 -59.77
C SER A 243 -45.28 29.50 -58.80
N GLU A 244 -45.79 29.63 -57.57
CA GLU A 244 -46.72 30.52 -56.85
C GLU A 244 -46.55 30.18 -55.33
N ILE A 245 -46.81 31.04 -54.34
CA ILE A 245 -48.15 31.36 -53.79
C ILE A 245 -48.00 32.64 -52.93
N SER A 246 -48.90 33.60 -53.19
CA SER A 246 -49.06 34.85 -52.44
C SER A 246 -49.98 34.68 -51.22
N LEU A 247 -49.86 35.56 -50.22
CA LEU A 247 -51.03 36.21 -49.62
C LEU A 247 -50.71 37.64 -49.17
N LYS A 248 -51.70 38.51 -49.42
CA LYS A 248 -51.69 39.98 -49.54
C LYS A 248 -51.82 40.69 -48.20
N ASN A 249 -51.30 41.92 -48.11
CA ASN A 249 -52.10 43.01 -47.51
C ASN A 249 -51.76 44.39 -48.12
N SER A 250 -52.58 44.80 -49.07
CA SER A 250 -52.47 45.99 -49.92
C SER A 250 -53.14 47.25 -49.35
N ALA A 251 -53.54 47.26 -48.08
CA ALA A 251 -54.14 48.45 -47.45
C ALA A 251 -53.09 49.41 -46.83
N PHE A 252 -51.90 48.91 -46.51
CA PHE A 252 -50.84 49.70 -45.85
C PHE A 252 -50.04 50.57 -46.85
N ASN A 253 -49.89 50.10 -48.09
CA ASN A 253 -49.22 50.83 -49.18
C ASN A 253 -50.03 52.02 -49.76
N ALA A 254 -51.29 52.20 -49.36
CA ALA A 254 -52.18 53.25 -49.87
C ALA A 254 -52.23 54.53 -49.00
N SER A 255 -51.73 54.51 -47.75
CA SER A 255 -51.63 55.71 -46.89
C SER A 255 -50.23 56.32 -46.84
N LEU A 256 -49.19 55.62 -47.29
CA LEU A 256 -47.83 56.15 -47.40
C LEU A 256 -47.55 56.87 -48.74
N SER A 257 -48.46 56.73 -49.72
CA SER A 257 -48.35 57.28 -51.07
C SER A 257 -48.96 58.68 -51.25
N SER A 258 -49.46 59.33 -50.19
CA SER A 258 -50.11 60.65 -50.26
C SER A 258 -49.31 61.82 -49.68
N SER A 259 -48.07 61.60 -49.22
CA SER A 259 -47.18 62.65 -48.68
C SER A 259 -45.84 62.78 -49.42
N GLY A 260 -45.74 62.25 -50.64
CA GLY A 260 -44.67 62.57 -51.61
C GLY A 260 -43.25 62.17 -51.20
N LEU A 261 -43.06 61.56 -50.04
CA LEU A 261 -41.82 60.96 -49.56
C LEU A 261 -42.18 59.62 -48.93
N TYR A 262 -41.81 58.51 -49.59
CA TYR A 262 -42.02 57.17 -49.05
C TYR A 262 -41.16 56.96 -47.78
N PRO A 263 -41.77 56.56 -46.65
CA PRO A 263 -41.10 56.23 -45.38
C PRO A 263 -40.94 54.72 -45.06
N ILE A 264 -39.86 54.40 -44.32
CA ILE A 264 -39.73 53.52 -43.09
C ILE A 264 -39.96 51.98 -43.16
N GLY A 265 -38.88 51.21 -42.83
CA GLY A 265 -38.76 49.94 -42.01
C GLY A 265 -39.80 48.78 -42.14
N PRO A 266 -39.88 47.73 -41.25
CA PRO A 266 -38.91 46.93 -40.47
C PRO A 266 -39.09 45.35 -40.58
N PHE A 267 -38.10 44.58 -40.09
CA PHE A 267 -38.07 43.18 -39.54
C PHE A 267 -38.32 41.86 -40.37
N ILE A 268 -37.24 41.06 -40.47
CA ILE A 268 -37.00 39.58 -40.26
C ILE A 268 -37.77 38.50 -41.08
N ILE A 269 -37.01 37.60 -41.74
CA ILE A 269 -36.90 36.12 -41.47
C ILE A 269 -35.57 35.58 -42.07
N VAL A 270 -34.99 34.64 -41.32
CA VAL A 270 -33.65 34.03 -41.45
C VAL A 270 -33.70 32.72 -42.24
N HIS A 271 -32.56 32.39 -42.89
CA HIS A 271 -31.97 31.05 -43.12
C HIS A 271 -32.01 30.41 -44.53
N GLN A 272 -30.82 30.25 -45.14
CA GLN A 272 -30.16 28.95 -45.45
C GLN A 272 -28.89 29.19 -46.30
N ASN A 273 -27.78 29.58 -45.65
CA ASN A 273 -26.38 29.36 -46.11
C ASN A 273 -25.32 29.94 -45.16
N LEU A 274 -25.63 30.14 -43.87
CA LEU A 274 -24.70 30.69 -42.86
C LEU A 274 -24.01 29.63 -41.99
N THR A 275 -24.03 28.36 -42.40
CA THR A 275 -23.49 27.23 -41.61
C THR A 275 -22.15 26.69 -42.11
N ARG A 276 -21.30 27.56 -42.71
CA ARG A 276 -19.90 27.23 -43.07
C ARG A 276 -18.87 28.29 -42.65
N TYR A 277 -19.19 29.12 -41.65
CA TYR A 277 -18.27 30.07 -41.00
C TYR A 277 -17.76 29.57 -39.63
N VAL A 278 -17.73 28.25 -39.41
CA VAL A 278 -17.22 27.68 -38.15
C VAL A 278 -15.73 27.39 -38.28
N SER A 279 -14.90 28.35 -37.87
CA SER A 279 -13.68 28.13 -37.08
C SER A 279 -12.86 29.43 -37.03
N SER A 280 -13.31 30.43 -36.24
CA SER A 280 -12.67 31.76 -36.17
C SER A 280 -11.65 31.86 -35.03
N PRO A 281 -10.33 32.02 -35.32
CA PRO A 281 -9.29 32.29 -34.34
C PRO A 281 -8.68 33.69 -34.57
N LEU A 282 -8.69 34.57 -33.57
CA LEU A 282 -8.01 35.89 -33.60
C LEU A 282 -8.45 36.91 -34.67
N SER A 283 -9.26 36.51 -35.65
CA SER A 283 -9.33 37.13 -36.98
C SER A 283 -10.51 38.05 -37.20
N GLU A 284 -11.64 37.88 -36.51
CA GLU A 284 -12.90 38.51 -36.94
C GLU A 284 -13.28 39.83 -36.23
N ASN A 285 -12.57 40.29 -35.20
CA ASN A 285 -12.95 41.53 -34.48
C ASN A 285 -11.83 42.58 -34.26
N VAL A 286 -10.56 42.29 -34.56
CA VAL A 286 -9.67 43.35 -35.10
C VAL A 286 -10.33 43.95 -36.37
N ASN A 287 -11.11 43.12 -37.07
CA ASN A 287 -11.94 43.53 -38.22
C ASN A 287 -13.12 44.45 -37.87
N LEU A 288 -13.66 44.50 -36.64
CA LEU A 288 -14.81 45.37 -36.30
C LEU A 288 -14.42 46.68 -35.58
N SER A 289 -13.17 46.78 -35.15
CA SER A 289 -12.62 47.96 -34.47
C SER A 289 -11.27 48.32 -35.10
N ILE A 290 -11.24 48.45 -36.41
CA ILE A 290 -11.43 49.82 -36.90
C ILE A 290 -12.71 50.02 -37.75
N GLN A 291 -13.69 49.11 -37.70
CA GLN A 291 -14.96 49.36 -38.40
C GLN A 291 -15.72 50.59 -37.83
N LEU A 292 -15.34 51.07 -36.64
CA LEU A 292 -15.85 52.29 -36.01
C LEU A 292 -14.87 53.48 -35.88
N LEU A 293 -13.55 53.37 -36.17
CA LEU A 293 -12.77 54.61 -36.48
C LEU A 293 -13.02 55.11 -37.92
N LYS A 294 -13.90 54.42 -38.65
CA LYS A 294 -14.45 54.79 -39.95
C LYS A 294 -15.65 55.75 -39.89
N GLU A 295 -16.34 55.91 -38.76
CA GLU A 295 -17.58 56.70 -38.77
C GLU A 295 -17.42 58.14 -38.28
N GLU A 296 -16.61 58.44 -37.25
CA GLU A 296 -16.57 59.81 -36.72
C GLU A 296 -15.22 60.14 -36.04
N SER A 297 -14.40 61.02 -36.62
CA SER A 297 -13.84 62.18 -35.91
C SER A 297 -12.70 62.86 -36.67
N GLY A 298 -13.01 64.05 -37.18
CA GLY A 298 -12.08 65.16 -37.08
C GLY A 298 -11.95 65.60 -35.61
N ASN A 299 -10.71 65.83 -35.19
CA ASN A 299 -10.23 66.54 -33.99
C ASN A 299 -10.10 65.79 -32.64
N SER A 300 -8.84 65.82 -32.16
CA SER A 300 -8.34 65.70 -30.76
C SER A 300 -8.22 64.32 -30.09
N PHE A 301 -7.09 63.65 -30.37
CA PHE A 301 -6.57 62.49 -29.63
C PHE A 301 -5.78 62.88 -28.36
N SER A 302 -6.45 63.40 -27.31
CA SER A 302 -5.78 63.65 -26.01
C SER A 302 -6.24 62.77 -24.85
N ASN A 303 -7.20 61.85 -25.03
CA ASN A 303 -7.75 61.06 -23.91
C ASN A 303 -7.97 59.56 -24.17
N ILE A 304 -7.12 58.90 -24.96
CA ILE A 304 -7.03 57.41 -24.95
C ILE A 304 -6.20 56.97 -23.73
N LYS A 305 -6.72 57.25 -22.53
CA LYS A 305 -6.14 56.77 -21.27
C LYS A 305 -7.06 55.83 -20.49
N THR A 306 -8.30 55.62 -20.96
CA THR A 306 -9.34 55.02 -20.10
C THR A 306 -10.21 53.91 -20.70
N LEU A 307 -10.08 53.48 -21.97
CA LEU A 307 -11.16 52.69 -22.59
C LEU A 307 -10.75 51.50 -23.47
N ILE A 308 -10.01 50.52 -22.92
CA ILE A 308 -9.98 49.15 -23.48
C ILE A 308 -10.01 48.12 -22.33
N VAL A 309 -11.22 47.84 -21.84
CA VAL A 309 -11.50 46.80 -20.84
C VAL A 309 -12.72 46.00 -21.33
N SER A 310 -12.56 44.66 -21.35
CA SER A 310 -13.53 43.61 -21.73
C SER A 310 -13.88 43.59 -23.24
N THR A 311 -13.74 42.50 -24.01
CA THR A 311 -13.80 41.05 -23.79
C THR A 311 -12.79 40.31 -24.70
N ASP A 312 -12.29 39.15 -24.24
CA ASP A 312 -11.61 38.03 -24.94
C ASP A 312 -10.65 38.14 -26.14
N ASN A 313 -10.08 39.31 -26.44
CA ASN A 313 -8.73 39.34 -27.08
C ASN A 313 -7.95 40.63 -26.77
N THR A 314 -7.96 41.02 -25.50
CA THR A 314 -7.42 42.31 -25.01
C THR A 314 -5.94 42.53 -25.28
N SER A 315 -5.15 41.47 -25.45
CA SER A 315 -3.70 41.57 -25.62
C SER A 315 -3.37 42.19 -26.98
N ILE A 316 -4.08 41.80 -28.04
CA ILE A 316 -3.82 42.24 -29.42
C ILE A 316 -4.30 43.66 -29.65
N ILE A 317 -5.48 44.01 -29.14
CA ILE A 317 -6.02 45.38 -29.28
C ILE A 317 -5.18 46.36 -28.45
N LYS A 318 -4.77 45.98 -27.23
CA LYS A 318 -3.83 46.77 -26.43
C LYS A 318 -2.45 46.85 -27.10
N PHE A 319 -1.98 45.75 -27.69
CA PHE A 319 -0.74 45.73 -28.46
C PHE A 319 -0.78 46.69 -29.64
N ALA A 320 -1.83 46.62 -30.45
CA ALA A 320 -2.06 47.53 -31.57
C ALA A 320 -2.11 48.99 -31.09
N SER A 321 -2.82 49.29 -29.99
CA SER A 321 -2.89 50.65 -29.44
C SER A 321 -1.55 51.14 -28.86
N LEU A 322 -0.77 50.27 -28.20
CA LEU A 322 0.54 50.59 -27.63
C LEU A 322 1.60 50.75 -28.72
N ALA A 323 1.52 49.96 -29.78
CA ALA A 323 2.38 50.04 -30.96
C ALA A 323 2.06 51.29 -31.79
N TYR A 324 0.77 51.62 -31.98
CA TYR A 324 0.31 52.78 -32.73
C TYR A 324 0.63 54.12 -32.04
N ASN A 325 0.75 54.12 -30.72
CA ASN A 325 1.18 55.31 -29.95
C ASN A 325 2.68 55.64 -30.11
N LEU A 326 3.43 54.91 -30.94
CA LEU A 326 4.84 55.20 -31.23
C LEU A 326 4.93 56.22 -32.37
N SER A 327 5.50 57.39 -32.10
CA SER A 327 5.64 58.47 -33.09
C SER A 327 6.68 58.21 -34.20
N GLN A 328 7.34 57.06 -34.19
CA GLN A 328 8.43 56.67 -35.11
C GLN A 328 8.45 55.13 -35.26
N PRO A 329 9.02 54.57 -36.37
CA PRO A 329 9.15 53.13 -36.55
C PRO A 329 9.85 52.49 -35.35
N ALA A 330 9.14 51.59 -34.64
CA ALA A 330 9.67 50.98 -33.43
C ALA A 330 10.94 50.19 -33.72
N THR A 331 11.99 50.47 -32.94
CA THR A 331 13.20 49.62 -32.94
C THR A 331 12.85 48.23 -32.44
N LYS A 332 13.65 47.22 -32.83
CA LYS A 332 13.49 45.85 -32.33
C LYS A 332 13.37 45.79 -30.79
N LEU A 333 14.19 46.57 -30.09
CA LEU A 333 14.16 46.69 -28.62
C LEU A 333 12.83 47.24 -28.06
N GLN A 334 12.22 48.22 -28.73
CA GLN A 334 10.90 48.75 -28.36
C GLN A 334 9.79 47.72 -28.63
N LEU A 335 9.88 47.00 -29.75
CA LEU A 335 8.97 45.90 -30.08
C LEU A 335 9.02 44.79 -29.05
N ASP A 336 10.23 44.40 -28.66
CA ASP A 336 10.47 43.37 -27.64
C ASP A 336 9.93 43.83 -26.28
N SER A 337 10.07 45.11 -25.93
CA SER A 337 9.55 45.69 -24.69
C SER A 337 8.01 45.72 -24.63
N ILE A 338 7.35 46.10 -25.72
CA ILE A 338 5.88 46.11 -25.82
C ILE A 338 5.34 44.68 -25.83
N ALA A 339 5.97 43.78 -26.60
CA ALA A 339 5.60 42.37 -26.63
C ALA A 339 5.78 41.72 -25.26
N ASN A 340 6.82 42.09 -24.50
CA ASN A 340 7.03 41.64 -23.13
C ASN A 340 5.91 42.11 -22.19
N LEU A 341 5.61 43.42 -22.16
CA LEU A 341 4.59 44.00 -21.26
C LEU A 341 3.20 43.38 -21.45
N LEU A 342 2.84 43.05 -22.69
CA LEU A 342 1.56 42.43 -23.00
C LEU A 342 1.55 40.92 -22.77
N SER A 343 2.69 40.27 -22.97
CA SER A 343 2.88 38.88 -22.56
C SER A 343 2.75 38.72 -21.05
N VAL A 344 3.36 39.62 -20.25
CA VAL A 344 3.19 39.69 -18.79
C VAL A 344 1.70 39.80 -18.44
N ARG A 345 0.99 40.78 -19.02
CA ARG A 345 -0.40 41.06 -18.65
C ARG A 345 -1.37 39.96 -19.08
N SER A 346 -1.17 39.37 -20.26
CA SER A 346 -1.94 38.22 -20.74
C SER A 346 -1.70 37.02 -19.83
N THR A 347 -0.43 36.74 -19.52
CA THR A 347 -0.04 35.68 -18.59
C THR A 347 -0.72 35.82 -17.23
N LEU A 348 -0.70 37.02 -16.65
CA LEU A 348 -1.34 37.27 -15.35
C LEU A 348 -2.84 36.98 -15.38
N LYS A 349 -3.51 37.06 -16.53
CA LYS A 349 -4.91 36.67 -16.72
C LYS A 349 -5.05 35.14 -16.82
N ASP A 350 -4.14 34.47 -17.52
CA ASP A 350 -4.19 33.02 -17.73
C ASP A 350 -3.94 32.22 -16.43
N PHE A 351 -3.17 32.77 -15.50
CA PHE A 351 -2.95 32.21 -14.17
C PHE A 351 -3.91 32.77 -13.10
N ALA A 352 -4.78 33.72 -13.44
CA ALA A 352 -5.73 34.27 -12.46
C ALA A 352 -6.75 33.20 -12.04
N GLY A 353 -6.82 32.91 -10.74
CA GLY A 353 -7.71 31.88 -10.20
C GLY A 353 -7.31 30.45 -10.60
N ASN A 354 -6.09 30.24 -11.10
CA ASN A 354 -5.58 28.89 -11.34
C ASN A 354 -5.29 28.22 -9.97
N PRO A 355 -5.79 26.99 -9.74
CA PRO A 355 -5.67 26.34 -8.43
C PRO A 355 -4.29 25.69 -8.19
N LEU A 356 -3.42 25.63 -9.20
CA LEU A 356 -2.12 24.94 -9.14
C LEU A 356 -0.95 25.92 -9.08
N PHE A 357 -0.98 27.00 -9.87
CA PHE A 357 0.12 27.96 -9.97
C PHE A 357 -0.38 29.39 -10.01
N GLU A 358 0.36 30.28 -9.36
CA GLU A 358 0.18 31.72 -9.39
C GLU A 358 1.39 32.40 -10.03
N ALA A 359 1.15 33.51 -10.73
CA ALA A 359 2.20 34.27 -11.37
C ALA A 359 2.85 35.28 -10.41
N ASN A 360 4.17 35.18 -10.24
CA ASN A 360 4.93 36.09 -9.40
C ASN A 360 5.24 37.40 -10.13
N LYS A 361 4.45 38.44 -9.84
CA LYS A 361 4.53 39.75 -10.50
C LYS A 361 5.93 40.39 -10.46
N ASN A 362 6.73 40.11 -9.42
CA ASN A 362 8.03 40.75 -9.23
C ASN A 362 9.12 40.12 -10.10
N PHE A 363 9.05 38.81 -10.34
CA PHE A 363 10.07 38.06 -11.09
C PHE A 363 9.65 37.72 -12.52
N LEU A 364 8.35 37.80 -12.85
CA LEU A 364 7.83 37.50 -14.17
C LEU A 364 8.44 38.37 -15.27
N SER A 365 8.63 39.67 -15.03
CA SER A 365 9.24 40.59 -15.99
C SER A 365 10.72 40.25 -16.28
N THR A 366 11.48 39.93 -15.24
CA THR A 366 12.90 39.52 -15.30
C THR A 366 13.06 38.17 -15.98
N TYR A 367 12.14 37.25 -15.74
CA TYR A 367 12.12 35.96 -16.40
C TYR A 367 11.86 36.10 -17.90
N LEU A 368 10.83 36.86 -18.28
CA LEU A 368 10.46 37.06 -19.68
C LEU A 368 11.54 37.77 -20.48
N SER A 369 12.24 38.74 -19.90
CA SER A 369 13.38 39.37 -20.57
C SER A 369 14.53 38.38 -20.81
N SER A 370 14.75 37.45 -19.88
CA SER A 370 15.76 36.38 -20.04
C SER A 370 15.36 35.35 -21.10
N VAL A 371 14.06 35.04 -21.21
CA VAL A 371 13.51 34.17 -22.26
C VAL A 371 13.72 34.79 -23.65
N ILE A 372 13.40 36.08 -23.81
CA ILE A 372 13.53 36.79 -25.10
C ILE A 372 14.97 36.78 -25.61
N ASN A 373 15.94 36.89 -24.69
CA ASN A 373 17.36 36.99 -25.03
C ASN A 373 18.08 35.64 -25.16
N SER A 374 17.39 34.52 -24.94
CA SER A 374 18.00 33.18 -24.95
C SER A 374 17.62 32.36 -26.18
N THR A 375 18.54 31.51 -26.64
CA THR A 375 18.30 30.53 -27.71
C THR A 375 17.78 29.19 -27.19
N SER A 376 17.78 28.95 -25.86
CA SER A 376 17.36 27.69 -25.25
C SER A 376 16.44 27.89 -24.05
N VAL A 377 15.17 27.51 -24.20
CA VAL A 377 14.16 27.51 -23.12
C VAL A 377 14.64 26.71 -21.92
N LYS A 378 15.20 25.53 -22.15
CA LYS A 378 15.70 24.64 -21.10
C LYS A 378 16.84 25.27 -20.31
N ALA A 379 17.71 26.05 -20.96
CA ALA A 379 18.81 26.74 -20.27
C ALA A 379 18.29 27.82 -19.33
N VAL A 380 17.31 28.63 -19.77
CA VAL A 380 16.71 29.69 -18.94
C VAL A 380 16.01 29.09 -17.72
N VAL A 381 15.17 28.07 -17.92
CA VAL A 381 14.46 27.42 -16.81
C VAL A 381 15.43 26.85 -15.79
N ASN A 382 16.48 26.13 -16.24
CA ASN A 382 17.48 25.57 -15.32
C ASN A 382 18.28 26.65 -14.57
N GLN A 383 18.59 27.78 -15.22
CA GLN A 383 19.27 28.90 -14.60
C GLN A 383 18.40 29.52 -13.49
N PHE A 384 17.11 29.75 -13.76
CA PHE A 384 16.21 30.31 -12.75
C PHE A 384 16.00 29.36 -11.57
N MET A 385 15.74 28.07 -11.83
CA MET A 385 15.57 27.06 -10.80
C MET A 385 16.79 26.90 -9.88
N SER A 386 18.01 27.13 -10.39
CA SER A 386 19.25 27.04 -9.59
C SER A 386 19.63 28.35 -8.89
N SER A 387 19.17 29.49 -9.40
CA SER A 387 19.53 30.81 -8.89
C SER A 387 18.57 31.33 -7.82
N TYR A 388 17.30 30.90 -7.86
CA TYR A 388 16.23 31.43 -7.01
C TYR A 388 15.54 30.31 -6.19
N PRO A 389 15.08 30.61 -4.96
CA PRO A 389 14.22 29.71 -4.21
C PRO A 389 12.83 29.59 -4.85
N LEU A 390 12.05 28.60 -4.42
CA LEU A 390 10.79 28.25 -5.10
C LEU A 390 9.74 29.39 -5.10
N GLN A 391 9.72 30.20 -4.04
CA GLN A 391 8.81 31.34 -3.88
C GLN A 391 9.18 32.55 -4.76
N ASP A 392 10.42 32.62 -5.23
CA ASP A 392 10.95 33.73 -6.05
C ASP A 392 11.03 33.34 -7.54
N LEU A 393 10.39 32.24 -7.92
CA LEU A 393 10.23 31.85 -9.31
C LEU A 393 9.10 32.66 -9.98
N PRO A 394 9.13 32.80 -11.32
CA PRO A 394 8.13 33.59 -12.06
C PRO A 394 6.73 32.97 -12.00
N LEU A 395 6.64 31.65 -11.81
CA LEU A 395 5.44 30.94 -11.41
C LEU A 395 5.72 30.33 -10.04
N VAL A 396 4.75 30.39 -9.15
CA VAL A 396 4.85 29.85 -7.79
C VAL A 396 3.67 28.91 -7.59
N PRO A 397 3.89 27.69 -7.07
CA PRO A 397 2.79 26.80 -6.78
C PRO A 397 1.87 27.40 -5.71
N THR A 398 0.57 27.13 -5.84
CA THR A 398 -0.40 27.43 -4.77
C THR A 398 -0.07 26.62 -3.52
N PRO A 399 -0.57 27.00 -2.32
CA PRO A 399 -0.38 26.22 -1.11
C PRO A 399 -0.80 24.75 -1.26
N TYR A 400 -1.86 24.48 -2.03
CA TYR A 400 -2.30 23.12 -2.35
C TYR A 400 -1.20 22.31 -3.06
N LEU A 401 -0.70 22.79 -4.20
CA LEU A 401 0.31 22.07 -4.96
C LEU A 401 1.65 22.02 -4.21
N TYR A 402 2.00 23.10 -3.52
CA TYR A 402 3.23 23.19 -2.74
C TYR A 402 3.25 22.17 -1.61
N HIS A 403 2.18 22.08 -0.83
CA HIS A 403 2.11 21.15 0.32
C HIS A 403 1.83 19.69 -0.07
N ASN A 404 1.55 19.40 -1.34
CA ASN A 404 1.60 18.01 -1.85
C ASN A 404 3.03 17.47 -1.99
N PHE A 405 4.05 18.32 -1.97
CA PHE A 405 5.45 17.89 -2.17
C PHE A 405 6.42 18.48 -1.17
N VAL A 406 6.05 19.55 -0.45
CA VAL A 406 6.90 20.26 0.51
C VAL A 406 6.16 20.43 1.83
N GLY A 407 6.76 19.98 2.93
CA GLY A 407 6.14 20.09 4.25
C GLY A 407 5.89 21.55 4.67
N TYR A 408 4.97 21.75 5.61
CA TYR A 408 4.65 23.04 6.22
C TYR A 408 5.84 23.70 6.94
N ASN A 409 6.87 22.92 7.27
CA ASN A 409 8.14 23.42 7.80
C ASN A 409 9.08 24.01 6.72
N HIS A 410 8.73 23.90 5.43
CA HIS A 410 9.53 24.28 4.27
C HIS A 410 10.90 23.59 4.13
N SER A 411 11.24 22.69 5.05
CA SER A 411 12.53 22.01 5.17
C SER A 411 12.48 20.51 4.82
N THR A 412 11.28 20.00 4.55
CA THR A 412 11.03 18.61 4.15
C THR A 412 10.44 18.60 2.74
N SER A 413 10.97 17.77 1.85
CA SER A 413 10.42 17.61 0.48
C SER A 413 10.31 16.15 0.10
N ILE A 414 9.29 15.82 -0.69
CA ILE A 414 8.98 14.48 -1.15
C ILE A 414 9.28 14.35 -2.65
N PHE A 415 9.92 13.25 -3.02
CA PHE A 415 10.14 12.83 -4.41
C PHE A 415 9.51 11.46 -4.63
N ILE A 416 8.58 11.36 -5.57
CA ILE A 416 7.88 10.13 -5.91
C ILE A 416 8.46 9.61 -7.22
N TYR A 417 8.87 8.34 -7.19
CA TYR A 417 9.49 7.65 -8.31
C TYR A 417 8.67 6.40 -8.66
N THR A 418 8.10 6.36 -9.86
CA THR A 418 7.32 5.20 -10.35
C THR A 418 8.15 4.25 -11.23
N PHE A 419 8.14 2.95 -10.91
CA PHE A 419 8.91 1.92 -11.61
C PHE A 419 8.04 1.04 -12.52
N LYS A 420 8.66 0.54 -13.60
CA LYS A 420 8.03 -0.32 -14.61
C LYS A 420 8.15 -1.82 -14.31
N GLY A 421 8.93 -2.21 -13.31
CA GLY A 421 9.21 -3.61 -12.96
C GLY A 421 9.38 -3.80 -11.45
N ASN A 422 9.55 -5.07 -11.03
CA ASN A 422 9.56 -5.44 -9.61
C ASN A 422 10.69 -4.74 -8.84
N TYR A 423 10.31 -4.02 -7.79
CA TYR A 423 11.25 -3.46 -6.82
C TYR A 423 12.00 -4.59 -6.11
N SER A 424 13.33 -4.58 -6.12
CA SER A 424 14.16 -5.59 -5.47
C SER A 424 15.06 -4.98 -4.40
N ALA A 425 15.50 -5.79 -3.45
CA ALA A 425 16.43 -5.35 -2.40
C ALA A 425 17.73 -4.74 -2.96
N GLN A 426 18.18 -5.19 -4.14
CA GLN A 426 19.35 -4.60 -4.81
C GLN A 426 19.09 -3.18 -5.29
N VAL A 427 17.89 -2.91 -5.81
CA VAL A 427 17.46 -1.57 -6.22
C VAL A 427 17.37 -0.67 -4.99
N GLY A 428 16.70 -1.13 -3.92
CA GLY A 428 16.58 -0.39 -2.67
C GLY A 428 17.93 -0.01 -2.05
N ASN A 429 18.85 -0.98 -1.91
CA ASN A 429 20.21 -0.74 -1.40
C ASN A 429 20.97 0.30 -2.21
N LYS A 430 20.84 0.28 -3.55
CA LYS A 430 21.54 1.24 -4.39
C LYS A 430 20.95 2.64 -4.26
N ILE A 431 19.62 2.75 -4.18
CA ILE A 431 18.93 4.03 -3.96
C ILE A 431 19.27 4.60 -2.58
N GLN A 432 19.27 3.76 -1.54
CA GLN A 432 19.71 4.16 -0.20
C GLN A 432 21.16 4.64 -0.21
N SER A 433 22.05 4.04 -1.01
CA SER A 433 23.42 4.52 -1.15
C SER A 433 23.51 5.93 -1.77
N ILE A 434 22.64 6.24 -2.74
CA ILE A 434 22.57 7.58 -3.35
C ILE A 434 22.03 8.59 -2.34
N ALA A 435 20.98 8.22 -1.59
CA ALA A 435 20.43 9.05 -0.51
C ALA A 435 21.47 9.33 0.59
N ASN A 436 22.26 8.33 0.97
CA ASN A 436 23.33 8.48 1.96
C ASN A 436 24.45 9.41 1.45
N ASN A 437 24.86 9.27 0.18
CA ASN A 437 25.86 10.15 -0.43
C ASN A 437 25.38 11.61 -0.48
N ALA A 438 24.12 11.83 -0.86
CA ALA A 438 23.52 13.16 -0.86
C ALA A 438 23.49 13.76 0.56
N SER A 439 23.13 12.96 1.57
CA SER A 439 23.15 13.38 2.98
C SER A 439 24.57 13.77 3.45
N ALA A 440 25.60 13.10 2.93
CA ALA A 440 27.00 13.42 3.25
C ALA A 440 27.50 14.72 2.60
N LEU A 441 27.03 15.02 1.38
CA LEU A 441 27.37 16.25 0.65
C LEU A 441 26.76 17.50 1.30
N TYR A 442 25.56 17.38 1.87
CA TYR A 442 24.82 18.48 2.47
C TYR A 442 24.74 18.29 4.00
N LYS A 443 25.80 18.72 4.71
CA LYS A 443 25.92 18.57 6.18
C LYS A 443 24.67 19.04 6.93
N GLY A 444 24.11 18.18 7.77
CA GLY A 444 22.91 18.45 8.57
C GLY A 444 21.59 18.05 7.91
N SER A 445 21.60 17.72 6.62
CA SER A 445 20.45 17.18 5.90
C SER A 445 20.40 15.66 5.90
N LYS A 446 19.21 15.10 5.70
CA LYS A 446 19.01 13.66 5.50
C LYS A 446 18.13 13.43 4.29
N PHE A 447 18.43 12.38 3.52
CA PHE A 447 17.54 11.82 2.52
C PHE A 447 17.15 10.42 2.98
N LEU A 448 15.86 10.22 3.23
CA LEU A 448 15.28 8.97 3.72
C LEU A 448 14.50 8.32 2.58
N VAL A 449 14.66 7.02 2.40
CA VAL A 449 13.96 6.24 1.38
C VAL A 449 12.78 5.53 2.03
N ALA A 450 11.61 5.62 1.42
CA ALA A 450 10.32 5.20 1.93
C ALA A 450 9.43 4.62 0.81
N GLY A 451 8.23 4.21 1.20
CA GLY A 451 7.26 3.55 0.33
C GLY A 451 7.07 2.07 0.70
N SER A 452 5.93 1.51 0.31
CA SER A 452 5.52 0.15 0.67
C SER A 452 6.53 -0.92 0.25
N ASN A 453 7.13 -0.77 -0.94
CA ASN A 453 8.11 -1.73 -1.46
C ASN A 453 9.45 -1.68 -0.72
N GLU A 454 9.93 -0.48 -0.37
CA GLU A 454 11.16 -0.34 0.42
C GLU A 454 10.93 -0.86 1.84
N LEU A 455 9.78 -0.55 2.44
CA LEU A 455 9.42 -1.08 3.76
C LEU A 455 9.34 -2.62 3.75
N ALA A 456 8.68 -3.21 2.75
CA ALA A 456 8.58 -4.65 2.58
C ALA A 456 9.97 -5.30 2.37
N SER A 457 10.84 -4.69 1.58
CA SER A 457 12.22 -5.14 1.35
C SER A 457 13.05 -5.12 2.64
N GLN A 458 12.99 -4.03 3.41
CA GLN A 458 13.68 -3.90 4.69
C GLN A 458 13.14 -4.90 5.73
N LEU A 459 11.82 -5.03 5.81
CA LEU A 459 11.19 -6.03 6.68
C LEU A 459 11.64 -7.44 6.31
N SER A 460 11.69 -7.77 5.01
CA SER A 460 12.17 -9.07 4.54
C SER A 460 13.61 -9.36 4.98
N GLY A 461 14.49 -8.36 4.88
CA GLY A 461 15.86 -8.46 5.37
C GLY A 461 15.93 -8.72 6.88
N GLU A 462 15.16 -7.98 7.68
CA GLU A 462 15.14 -8.09 9.14
C GLU A 462 14.50 -9.40 9.62
N VAL A 463 13.38 -9.83 9.02
CA VAL A 463 12.77 -11.15 9.27
C VAL A 463 13.80 -12.25 9.00
N THR A 464 14.43 -12.22 7.84
CA THR A 464 15.38 -13.27 7.42
C THR A 464 16.61 -13.30 8.33
N SER A 465 17.17 -12.14 8.67
CA SER A 465 18.32 -12.03 9.58
C SER A 465 17.96 -12.51 10.99
N GLY A 466 16.83 -12.06 11.53
CA GLY A 466 16.31 -12.46 12.83
C GLY A 466 16.06 -13.96 12.90
N LEU A 467 15.45 -14.54 11.86
CA LEU A 467 15.18 -15.97 11.75
C LEU A 467 16.48 -16.79 11.74
N ILE A 468 17.49 -16.39 10.97
CA ILE A 468 18.79 -17.08 10.94
C ILE A 468 19.46 -17.07 12.32
N LYS A 469 19.43 -15.91 13.00
CA LYS A 469 19.98 -15.77 14.36
C LYS A 469 19.22 -16.65 15.36
N ALA A 470 17.88 -16.61 15.33
CA ALA A 470 17.02 -17.37 16.22
C ALA A 470 17.21 -18.89 16.04
N LEU A 471 17.15 -19.39 14.80
CA LEU A 471 17.36 -20.80 14.50
C LEU A 471 18.79 -21.24 14.83
N GLY A 472 19.80 -20.43 14.48
CA GLY A 472 21.19 -20.72 14.80
C GLY A 472 21.43 -20.87 16.30
N ALA A 473 20.91 -19.93 17.10
CA ALA A 473 20.98 -19.98 18.56
C ALA A 473 20.22 -21.20 19.12
N GLY A 474 18.97 -21.41 18.67
CA GLY A 474 18.14 -22.52 19.12
C GLY A 474 18.75 -23.89 18.82
N ILE A 475 19.29 -24.08 17.61
CA ILE A 475 19.99 -25.31 17.19
C ILE A 475 21.25 -25.52 18.03
N LEU A 476 22.08 -24.49 18.21
CA LEU A 476 23.32 -24.60 18.98
C LEU A 476 23.04 -24.98 20.43
N ILE A 477 22.09 -24.31 21.07
CA ILE A 477 21.72 -24.58 22.46
C ILE A 477 21.04 -25.95 22.56
N SER A 478 20.20 -26.35 21.60
CA SER A 478 19.60 -27.69 21.56
C SER A 478 20.66 -28.80 21.49
N ILE A 479 21.65 -28.66 20.61
CA ILE A 479 22.80 -29.59 20.52
C ILE A 479 23.52 -29.67 21.86
N LEU A 480 23.78 -28.53 22.51
CA LEU A 480 24.46 -28.48 23.80
C LEU A 480 23.65 -29.19 24.88
N ILE A 481 22.36 -28.86 25.01
CA ILE A 481 21.46 -29.40 26.03
C ILE A 481 21.28 -30.92 25.85
N VAL A 482 20.94 -31.36 24.63
CA VAL A 482 20.75 -32.79 24.31
C VAL A 482 22.08 -33.55 24.46
N GLY A 483 23.18 -32.95 24.01
CA GLY A 483 24.52 -33.52 24.12
C GLY A 483 24.95 -33.72 25.56
N LEU A 484 24.69 -32.76 26.44
CA LEU A 484 24.96 -32.86 27.87
C LEU A 484 24.05 -33.90 28.54
N PHE A 485 22.76 -33.91 28.22
CA PHE A 485 21.80 -34.84 28.82
C PHE A 485 22.11 -36.31 28.46
N PHE A 486 22.35 -36.60 27.18
CA PHE A 486 22.70 -37.94 26.74
C PHE A 486 24.19 -38.28 26.90
N ARG A 487 25.03 -37.28 27.22
CA ARG A 487 26.51 -37.38 27.25
C ARG A 487 27.08 -37.99 25.97
N SER A 488 26.47 -37.66 24.83
CA SER A 488 26.79 -38.22 23.54
C SER A 488 26.65 -37.17 22.45
N VAL A 489 27.76 -36.89 21.77
CA VAL A 489 27.78 -36.00 20.60
C VAL A 489 26.86 -36.53 19.50
N LYS A 490 26.86 -37.85 19.26
CA LYS A 490 26.00 -38.47 18.24
C LYS A 490 24.51 -38.29 18.55
N ALA A 491 24.13 -38.41 19.82
CA ALA A 491 22.74 -38.21 20.24
C ALA A 491 22.29 -36.75 20.07
N ALA A 492 23.20 -35.80 20.28
CA ALA A 492 22.92 -34.37 20.12
C ALA A 492 22.47 -33.98 18.70
N PHE A 493 23.00 -34.66 17.68
CA PHE A 493 22.66 -34.37 16.28
C PHE A 493 21.37 -35.05 15.80
N ILE A 494 20.81 -36.01 16.55
CA ILE A 494 19.60 -36.74 16.11
C ILE A 494 18.36 -35.81 16.06
N PRO A 495 18.04 -35.00 17.10
CA PRO A 495 16.97 -34.01 17.01
C PRO A 495 17.11 -33.06 15.83
N ILE A 496 18.33 -32.56 15.57
CA ILE A 496 18.59 -31.64 14.47
C ILE A 496 18.38 -32.32 13.11
N LEU A 497 18.80 -33.58 12.97
CA LEU A 497 18.52 -34.35 11.77
C LEU A 497 17.00 -34.49 11.54
N MET A 498 16.23 -34.82 12.58
CA MET A 498 14.77 -34.94 12.47
C MET A 498 14.13 -33.59 12.13
N PHE A 499 14.60 -32.50 12.76
CA PHE A 499 14.18 -31.14 12.44
C PHE A 499 14.42 -30.77 10.98
N LEU A 500 15.60 -31.05 10.43
CA LEU A 500 15.94 -30.74 9.03
C LEU A 500 15.06 -31.51 8.06
N VAL A 501 14.83 -32.81 8.30
CA VAL A 501 13.96 -33.63 7.44
C VAL A 501 12.53 -33.12 7.48
N SER A 502 11.98 -32.86 8.68
CA SER A 502 10.63 -32.31 8.84
C SER A 502 10.51 -30.96 8.14
N THR A 503 11.49 -30.07 8.33
CA THR A 503 11.51 -28.74 7.73
C THR A 503 11.48 -28.79 6.20
N ILE A 504 12.37 -29.57 5.58
CA ILE A 504 12.45 -29.63 4.10
C ILE A 504 11.15 -30.17 3.51
N VAL A 505 10.59 -31.23 4.10
CA VAL A 505 9.35 -31.83 3.60
C VAL A 505 8.15 -30.91 3.84
N SER A 506 8.04 -30.31 5.02
CA SER A 506 6.94 -29.40 5.35
C SER A 506 6.96 -28.12 4.51
N LEU A 507 8.11 -27.45 4.39
CA LEU A 507 8.26 -26.29 3.51
C LEU A 507 7.98 -26.69 2.06
N GLY A 508 8.45 -27.86 1.61
CA GLY A 508 8.13 -28.38 0.28
C GLY A 508 6.64 -28.43 0.00
N ILE A 509 5.89 -29.10 0.88
CA ILE A 509 4.44 -29.25 0.75
C ILE A 509 3.74 -27.89 0.81
N VAL A 510 4.07 -27.05 1.80
CA VAL A 510 3.48 -25.71 1.96
C VAL A 510 3.76 -24.86 0.72
N GLY A 511 5.00 -24.87 0.20
CA GLY A 511 5.38 -24.12 -1.00
C GLY A 511 4.59 -24.56 -2.22
N TYR A 512 4.48 -25.86 -2.45
CA TYR A 512 3.65 -26.38 -3.55
C TYR A 512 2.17 -25.99 -3.40
N LEU A 513 1.62 -26.03 -2.18
CA LEU A 513 0.23 -25.66 -1.93
C LEU A 513 -0.04 -24.19 -2.22
N TYR A 514 0.76 -23.27 -1.67
CA TYR A 514 0.56 -21.84 -1.88
C TYR A 514 0.78 -21.44 -3.35
N THR A 515 1.83 -21.98 -3.99
CA THR A 515 2.14 -21.64 -5.39
C THR A 515 1.15 -22.23 -6.39
N TYR A 516 0.78 -23.51 -6.28
CA TYR A 516 0.06 -24.22 -7.36
C TYR A 516 -1.38 -24.58 -7.04
N VAL A 517 -1.79 -24.54 -5.76
CA VAL A 517 -3.15 -24.92 -5.36
C VAL A 517 -3.95 -23.70 -4.93
N LEU A 518 -3.44 -22.95 -3.96
CA LEU A 518 -4.12 -21.79 -3.40
C LEU A 518 -3.97 -20.56 -4.30
N HIS A 519 -2.87 -20.45 -5.04
CA HIS A 519 -2.55 -19.27 -5.88
C HIS A 519 -2.54 -17.97 -5.04
N THR A 520 -2.04 -18.06 -3.81
CA THR A 520 -1.95 -16.96 -2.86
C THR A 520 -0.55 -16.88 -2.26
N GLU A 521 -0.21 -15.71 -1.71
CA GLU A 521 1.02 -15.52 -0.94
C GLU A 521 0.74 -15.80 0.54
N ALA A 522 1.72 -16.38 1.24
CA ALA A 522 1.65 -16.55 2.69
C ALA A 522 2.17 -15.30 3.41
N SER A 523 1.65 -15.01 4.60
CA SER A 523 2.19 -13.94 5.45
C SER A 523 3.69 -14.11 5.77
N PHE A 524 4.44 -13.00 5.90
CA PHE A 524 5.86 -13.00 6.27
C PHE A 524 6.20 -13.71 7.58
N ILE A 525 5.24 -13.82 8.49
CA ILE A 525 5.45 -14.50 9.78
C ILE A 525 5.33 -16.02 9.67
N THR A 526 4.65 -16.53 8.64
CA THR A 526 4.32 -17.95 8.46
C THR A 526 5.56 -18.86 8.40
N PRO A 527 6.60 -18.58 7.59
CA PRO A 527 7.80 -19.41 7.58
C PRO A 527 8.53 -19.39 8.93
N THR A 528 8.54 -18.23 9.60
CA THR A 528 9.19 -18.04 10.90
C THR A 528 8.56 -18.92 11.97
N LEU A 529 7.23 -18.87 12.10
CA LEU A 529 6.50 -19.66 13.08
C LEU A 529 6.58 -21.15 12.76
N LEU A 530 6.43 -21.53 11.50
CA LEU A 530 6.56 -22.92 11.05
C LEU A 530 7.90 -23.54 11.47
N LEU A 531 9.00 -22.86 11.18
CA LEU A 531 10.34 -23.37 11.46
C LEU A 531 10.58 -23.55 12.96
N ILE A 532 10.05 -22.63 13.78
CA ILE A 532 10.29 -22.65 15.22
C ILE A 532 9.41 -23.69 15.90
N PHE A 533 8.16 -23.84 15.46
CA PHE A 533 7.31 -24.95 15.87
C PHE A 533 7.95 -26.29 15.53
N ILE A 534 8.43 -26.48 14.30
CA ILE A 534 9.09 -27.73 13.91
C ILE A 534 10.37 -27.93 14.74
N LEU A 535 11.16 -26.88 15.02
CA LEU A 535 12.37 -27.01 15.82
C LEU A 535 12.07 -27.47 17.25
N GLY A 536 11.10 -26.83 17.90
CA GLY A 536 10.65 -27.19 19.25
C GLY A 536 10.07 -28.59 19.31
N LEU A 537 9.01 -28.85 18.53
CA LEU A 537 8.27 -30.12 18.56
C LEU A 537 9.12 -31.31 18.07
N SER A 538 9.93 -31.12 17.02
CA SER A 538 10.80 -32.19 16.52
C SER A 538 11.87 -32.55 17.55
N SER A 539 12.43 -31.54 18.23
CA SER A 539 13.35 -31.79 19.33
C SER A 539 12.67 -32.52 20.48
N ASP A 540 11.47 -32.08 20.86
CA ASP A 540 10.73 -32.64 21.99
C ASP A 540 10.35 -34.10 21.78
N TYR A 541 9.67 -34.38 20.67
CA TYR A 541 9.25 -35.74 20.31
C TYR A 541 10.44 -36.68 20.14
N THR A 542 11.52 -36.20 19.55
CA THR A 542 12.73 -36.99 19.34
C THR A 542 13.40 -37.33 20.66
N VAL A 543 13.63 -36.34 21.51
CA VAL A 543 14.29 -36.53 22.81
C VAL A 543 13.45 -37.42 23.72
N TYR A 544 12.12 -37.30 23.71
CA TYR A 544 11.25 -38.16 24.51
C TYR A 544 11.33 -39.64 24.08
N ILE A 545 11.20 -39.92 22.77
CA ILE A 545 11.33 -41.28 22.24
C ILE A 545 12.73 -41.83 22.47
N MET A 546 13.78 -41.02 22.30
CA MET A 546 15.17 -41.40 22.59
C MET A 546 15.40 -41.73 24.05
N ALA A 547 14.85 -40.94 24.97
CA ALA A 547 14.93 -41.17 26.41
C ALA A 547 14.26 -42.50 26.78
N ARG A 548 13.07 -42.77 26.22
CA ARG A 548 12.39 -44.05 26.42
C ARG A 548 13.18 -45.22 25.84
N TYR A 549 13.68 -45.10 24.61
CA TYR A 549 14.47 -46.14 23.97
C TYR A 549 15.75 -46.46 24.74
N ARG A 550 16.44 -45.43 25.26
CA ARG A 550 17.59 -45.60 26.15
C ARG A 550 17.22 -46.32 27.44
N SER A 551 16.05 -46.03 28.02
CA SER A 551 15.54 -46.75 29.19
C SER A 551 15.26 -48.23 28.87
N GLU A 552 14.64 -48.54 27.73
CA GLU A 552 14.40 -49.94 27.32
C GLU A 552 15.72 -50.70 27.06
N LEU A 553 16.74 -50.03 26.52
CA LEU A 553 18.08 -50.61 26.39
C LEU A 553 18.72 -50.92 27.74
N ARG A 554 18.48 -50.11 28.78
CA ARG A 554 18.96 -50.38 30.16
C ARG A 554 18.28 -51.59 30.77
N LYS A 555 16.97 -51.71 30.58
CA LYS A 555 16.15 -52.83 31.06
C LYS A 555 16.45 -54.14 30.33
N LYS A 556 17.32 -54.12 29.31
CA LYS A 556 17.68 -55.27 28.45
C LYS A 556 16.45 -55.90 27.78
N THR A 557 15.46 -55.07 27.43
CA THR A 557 14.24 -55.52 26.74
C THR A 557 14.59 -56.09 25.36
N GLU A 558 14.02 -57.24 24.96
CA GLU A 558 14.35 -57.91 23.68
C GLU A 558 14.10 -57.04 22.44
N ARG A 559 13.01 -56.26 22.44
CA ARG A 559 12.57 -55.42 21.31
C ARG A 559 12.42 -53.96 21.74
N PRO A 560 13.52 -53.25 22.01
CA PRO A 560 13.49 -51.90 22.60
C PRO A 560 12.78 -50.89 21.68
N THR A 561 12.92 -51.03 20.35
CA THR A 561 12.23 -50.16 19.38
C THR A 561 10.71 -50.35 19.43
N VAL A 562 10.24 -51.60 19.51
CA VAL A 562 8.79 -51.92 19.54
C VAL A 562 8.16 -51.40 20.82
N MET A 563 8.85 -51.56 21.96
CA MET A 563 8.38 -51.04 23.25
C MET A 563 8.40 -49.52 23.32
N SER A 564 9.38 -48.88 22.67
CA SER A 564 9.43 -47.41 22.58
C SER A 564 8.30 -46.87 21.70
N ALA A 565 8.02 -47.50 20.56
CA ALA A 565 6.86 -47.17 19.73
C ALA A 565 5.55 -47.35 20.51
N ARG A 566 5.42 -48.54 21.13
CA ARG A 566 4.59 -48.89 22.30
C ARG A 566 3.97 -47.71 23.04
N TRP A 567 4.84 -47.12 23.84
CA TRP A 567 4.48 -46.20 24.90
C TRP A 567 4.83 -44.76 24.53
N ALA A 568 6.10 -44.50 24.15
CA ALA A 568 6.54 -43.15 23.83
C ALA A 568 6.02 -42.67 22.47
N GLY A 569 6.03 -43.54 21.45
CA GLY A 569 5.48 -43.19 20.13
C GLY A 569 3.98 -42.92 20.20
N HIS A 570 3.24 -43.76 20.92
CA HIS A 570 1.82 -43.54 21.19
C HIS A 570 1.56 -42.19 21.89
N ALA A 571 2.29 -41.91 22.98
CA ALA A 571 2.13 -40.67 23.74
C ALA A 571 2.41 -39.44 22.88
N VAL A 572 3.51 -39.44 22.11
CA VAL A 572 3.88 -38.38 21.17
C VAL A 572 2.82 -38.17 20.10
N PHE A 573 2.31 -39.25 19.50
CA PHE A 573 1.25 -39.13 18.50
C PHE A 573 -0.01 -38.50 19.06
N THR A 574 -0.40 -38.90 20.27
CA THR A 574 -1.60 -38.34 20.88
C THR A 574 -1.45 -36.88 21.28
N SER A 575 -0.28 -36.48 21.77
CA SER A 575 -0.01 -35.10 22.14
C SER A 575 0.03 -34.22 20.86
N GLY A 576 0.78 -34.63 19.85
CA GLY A 576 0.83 -33.89 18.58
C GLY A 576 -0.50 -33.84 17.81
N LEU A 577 -1.43 -34.78 18.02
CA LEU A 577 -2.78 -34.66 17.45
C LEU A 577 -3.55 -33.46 18.05
N THR A 578 -3.37 -33.18 19.34
CA THR A 578 -3.97 -31.99 19.97
C THR A 578 -3.36 -30.70 19.43
N VAL A 579 -2.05 -30.69 19.16
CA VAL A 579 -1.37 -29.57 18.51
C VAL A 579 -1.91 -29.34 17.10
N ILE A 580 -1.99 -30.39 16.26
CA ILE A 580 -2.54 -30.27 14.89
C ILE A 580 -3.93 -29.65 14.90
N LEU A 581 -4.80 -30.11 15.80
CA LEU A 581 -6.18 -29.62 15.85
C LEU A 581 -6.25 -28.18 16.37
N SER A 582 -5.36 -27.78 17.27
CA SER A 582 -5.24 -26.39 17.73
C SER A 582 -4.81 -25.46 16.59
N GLU A 583 -3.84 -25.87 15.78
CA GLU A 583 -3.38 -25.11 14.61
C GLU A 583 -4.44 -25.06 13.49
N VAL A 584 -5.24 -26.11 13.31
CA VAL A 584 -6.39 -26.09 12.40
C VAL A 584 -7.46 -25.11 12.89
N VAL A 585 -7.72 -25.04 14.20
CA VAL A 585 -8.64 -24.03 14.74
C VAL A 585 -8.09 -22.62 14.54
N LEU A 586 -6.77 -22.40 14.68
CA LEU A 586 -6.13 -21.12 14.35
C LEU A 586 -6.24 -20.77 12.86
N TRP A 587 -6.25 -21.74 11.96
CA TRP A 587 -6.53 -21.49 10.55
C TRP A 587 -7.99 -21.08 10.31
N LEU A 588 -8.93 -21.79 10.93
CA LEU A 588 -10.37 -21.49 10.80
C LEU A 588 -10.78 -20.17 11.46
N ALA A 589 -9.97 -19.70 12.43
CA ALA A 589 -10.11 -18.43 13.12
C ALA A 589 -10.11 -17.19 12.21
N ASN A 590 -9.43 -17.30 11.06
CA ASN A 590 -9.21 -16.21 10.11
C ASN A 590 -8.61 -14.95 10.76
N ILE A 591 -7.70 -15.12 11.72
CA ILE A 591 -7.00 -14.00 12.36
C ILE A 591 -5.91 -13.49 11.40
N PRO A 592 -5.85 -12.16 11.15
CA PRO A 592 -4.79 -11.54 10.34
C PRO A 592 -3.38 -12.00 10.75
N PHE A 593 -2.47 -12.20 9.79
CA PHE A 593 -1.10 -12.75 9.95
C PHE A 593 -0.97 -14.21 10.41
N PHE A 594 -1.88 -14.71 11.25
CA PHE A 594 -1.70 -16.00 11.93
C PHE A 594 -2.47 -17.16 11.31
N SER A 595 -3.56 -16.90 10.60
CA SER A 595 -4.36 -17.95 9.95
C SER A 595 -3.52 -18.83 9.01
N ASP A 596 -2.71 -18.21 8.15
CA ASP A 596 -1.78 -18.89 7.24
C ASP A 596 -0.76 -19.76 7.99
N SER A 597 -0.30 -19.26 9.15
CA SER A 597 0.62 -19.96 10.04
C SER A 597 -0.05 -21.20 10.64
N GLY A 598 -1.31 -21.11 11.09
CA GLY A 598 -2.05 -22.28 11.59
C GLY A 598 -2.14 -23.41 10.57
N PHE A 599 -2.44 -23.08 9.31
CA PHE A 599 -2.47 -24.07 8.24
C PHE A 599 -1.10 -24.71 7.98
N ALA A 600 -0.05 -23.88 7.84
CA ALA A 600 1.30 -24.35 7.60
C ALA A 600 1.85 -25.18 8.79
N ASN A 601 1.60 -24.73 10.02
CA ASN A 601 2.00 -25.41 11.26
C ASN A 601 1.32 -26.76 11.39
N ALA A 602 0.01 -26.87 11.12
CA ALA A 602 -0.69 -28.16 11.15
C ALA A 602 -0.03 -29.22 10.25
N ILE A 603 0.40 -28.81 9.04
CA ILE A 603 1.18 -29.66 8.13
C ILE A 603 2.57 -29.96 8.73
N GLY A 604 3.25 -28.93 9.25
CA GLY A 604 4.53 -29.03 9.95
C GLY A 604 4.55 -30.09 11.05
N VAL A 605 3.58 -30.01 11.95
CA VAL A 605 3.43 -30.94 13.08
C VAL A 605 3.07 -32.34 12.59
N THR A 606 2.20 -32.46 11.59
CA THR A 606 1.86 -33.76 11.00
C THR A 606 3.09 -34.47 10.46
N ILE A 607 3.93 -33.78 9.67
CA ILE A 607 5.18 -34.35 9.16
C ILE A 607 6.15 -34.67 10.30
N THR A 608 6.24 -33.81 11.31
CA THR A 608 7.09 -34.03 12.49
C THR A 608 6.70 -35.30 13.26
N LEU A 609 5.40 -35.56 13.43
CA LEU A 609 4.90 -36.80 14.02
C LEU A 609 5.24 -38.04 13.19
N LEU A 610 5.12 -37.94 11.86
CA LEU A 610 5.47 -39.02 10.95
C LEU A 610 6.97 -39.32 11.02
N VAL A 611 7.83 -38.29 11.03
CA VAL A 611 9.28 -38.43 11.17
C VAL A 611 9.64 -39.10 12.51
N ALA A 612 9.08 -38.63 13.62
CA ALA A 612 9.34 -39.18 14.96
C ALA A 612 8.88 -40.65 15.10
N ASN A 613 7.74 -41.02 14.51
CA ASN A 613 7.18 -42.37 14.62
C ASN A 613 7.62 -43.34 13.51
N THR A 614 8.44 -42.89 12.54
CA THR A 614 8.93 -43.77 11.46
C THR A 614 10.44 -43.67 11.28
N LEU A 615 10.95 -42.51 10.90
CA LEU A 615 12.37 -42.30 10.58
C LEU A 615 13.24 -42.44 11.83
N LEU A 616 12.87 -41.75 12.92
CA LEU A 616 13.61 -41.82 14.17
C LEU A 616 13.69 -43.26 14.71
N LEU A 617 12.55 -43.96 14.79
CA LEU A 617 12.49 -45.35 15.24
C LEU A 617 13.32 -46.29 14.34
N SER A 618 13.38 -46.02 13.02
CA SER A 618 14.23 -46.77 12.08
C SER A 618 15.72 -46.56 12.36
N ILE A 619 16.12 -45.31 12.62
CA ILE A 619 17.49 -44.94 12.98
C ILE A 619 17.88 -45.58 14.32
N LEU A 620 17.01 -45.49 15.34
CA LEU A 620 17.22 -46.12 16.64
C LEU A 620 17.36 -47.63 16.52
N HIS A 621 16.52 -48.28 15.71
CA HIS A 621 16.62 -49.72 15.47
C HIS A 621 17.95 -50.13 14.86
N ARG A 622 18.41 -49.40 13.83
CA ARG A 622 19.60 -49.77 13.04
C ARG A 622 20.92 -49.44 13.74
N TYR A 623 20.99 -48.31 14.42
CA TYR A 623 22.22 -47.84 15.07
C TYR A 623 22.26 -48.14 16.57
N GLY A 624 21.11 -48.42 17.19
CA GLY A 624 20.97 -48.97 18.53
C GLY A 624 21.87 -48.31 19.58
N THR A 625 22.73 -49.11 20.20
CA THR A 625 23.65 -48.68 21.25
C THR A 625 24.75 -47.72 20.77
N LYS A 626 25.01 -47.59 19.46
CA LYS A 626 26.06 -46.69 18.93
C LYS A 626 25.71 -45.21 19.05
N ILE A 627 24.42 -44.88 19.25
CA ILE A 627 23.94 -43.51 19.42
C ILE A 627 24.23 -42.99 20.83
N PHE A 628 24.18 -43.87 21.83
CA PHE A 628 24.32 -43.52 23.25
C PHE A 628 25.69 -43.93 23.79
N LYS A 629 26.36 -43.03 24.51
CA LYS A 629 27.63 -43.36 25.19
C LYS A 629 27.34 -44.25 26.41
N LYS A 630 28.05 -45.37 26.52
CA LYS A 630 28.05 -46.23 27.72
C LYS A 630 29.02 -45.64 28.77
N THR A 631 28.74 -45.84 30.05
CA THR A 631 29.68 -45.54 31.14
C THR A 631 30.88 -46.49 31.10
N ALA A 632 31.93 -46.21 31.90
CA ALA A 632 33.11 -47.07 32.01
C ALA A 632 32.77 -48.53 32.37
N ASN A 633 31.66 -48.75 33.08
CA ASN A 633 31.17 -50.08 33.47
C ASN A 633 30.21 -50.71 32.44
N GLY A 634 30.05 -50.09 31.26
CA GLY A 634 29.16 -50.59 30.20
C GLY A 634 27.67 -50.27 30.39
N GLU A 635 27.28 -49.64 31.51
CA GLU A 635 25.90 -49.27 31.83
C GLU A 635 25.55 -47.85 31.38
N PHE A 636 24.28 -47.49 31.29
CA PHE A 636 23.87 -46.12 30.95
C PHE A 636 23.60 -45.32 32.23
N HIS A 637 24.25 -44.16 32.37
CA HIS A 637 24.22 -43.33 33.60
C HIS A 637 22.81 -42.92 34.07
N GLU A 638 22.53 -43.08 35.35
CA GLU A 638 21.29 -42.67 36.02
C GLU A 638 21.40 -41.22 36.51
N GLY A 639 20.37 -40.40 36.29
CA GLY A 639 20.29 -39.07 36.90
C GLY A 639 19.97 -39.23 38.40
N SER A 640 20.39 -38.28 39.24
CA SER A 640 20.01 -38.33 40.66
C SER A 640 18.50 -38.11 40.81
N HIS A 641 17.75 -39.20 41.02
CA HIS A 641 16.31 -39.18 41.24
C HIS A 641 15.91 -38.60 42.62
N LYS A 642 16.87 -38.38 43.53
CA LYS A 642 16.62 -37.96 44.92
C LYS A 642 15.88 -36.63 45.02
N HIS A 643 16.26 -35.64 44.22
CA HIS A 643 15.62 -34.31 44.27
C HIS A 643 14.21 -34.33 43.71
N LEU A 644 13.97 -35.01 42.58
CA LEU A 644 12.64 -35.14 41.99
C LEU A 644 11.68 -35.95 42.86
N HIS A 645 12.18 -36.99 43.53
CA HIS A 645 11.42 -37.72 44.52
C HIS A 645 11.01 -36.83 45.70
N ALA A 646 11.93 -36.00 46.21
CA ALA A 646 11.61 -35.02 47.25
C ALA A 646 10.56 -34.00 46.80
N VAL A 647 10.64 -33.52 45.56
CA VAL A 647 9.65 -32.62 44.96
C VAL A 647 8.26 -33.29 44.86
N GLY A 648 8.20 -34.54 44.39
CA GLY A 648 6.94 -35.29 44.33
C GLY A 648 6.33 -35.55 45.73
N LEU A 649 7.15 -35.84 46.73
CA LEU A 649 6.69 -35.97 48.11
C LEU A 649 6.19 -34.63 48.67
N PHE A 650 6.91 -33.54 48.39
CA PHE A 650 6.54 -32.21 48.85
C PHE A 650 5.19 -31.76 48.27
N SER A 651 5.01 -31.88 46.95
CA SER A 651 3.78 -31.49 46.27
C SER A 651 2.57 -32.32 46.71
N THR A 652 2.74 -33.63 46.92
CA THR A 652 1.68 -34.50 47.44
C THR A 652 1.45 -34.38 48.96
N LYS A 653 2.35 -33.72 49.71
CA LYS A 653 2.19 -33.46 51.15
C LYS A 653 1.53 -32.11 51.42
N HIS A 654 1.89 -31.07 50.68
CA HIS A 654 1.44 -29.68 50.88
C HIS A 654 0.29 -29.28 49.94
N ILE A 655 -0.62 -30.21 49.69
CA ILE A 655 -1.69 -30.11 48.69
C ILE A 655 -2.50 -28.80 48.80
N LYS A 656 -3.00 -28.47 50.01
CA LYS A 656 -3.84 -27.28 50.23
C LYS A 656 -3.09 -25.98 49.92
N THR A 657 -1.82 -25.90 50.30
CA THR A 657 -0.96 -24.74 50.05
C THR A 657 -0.69 -24.58 48.55
N MET A 658 -0.41 -25.67 47.84
CA MET A 658 -0.18 -25.63 46.38
C MET A 658 -1.41 -25.13 45.62
N VAL A 659 -2.61 -25.61 45.98
CA VAL A 659 -3.85 -25.14 45.36
C VAL A 659 -4.15 -23.69 45.69
N ALA A 660 -3.91 -23.26 46.94
CA ALA A 660 -4.09 -21.84 47.32
C ALA A 660 -3.15 -20.93 46.50
N ILE A 661 -1.87 -21.30 46.36
CA ILE A 661 -0.92 -20.56 45.53
C ILE A 661 -1.38 -20.51 44.08
N PHE A 662 -1.80 -21.65 43.51
CA PHE A 662 -2.32 -21.73 42.14
C PHE A 662 -3.49 -20.77 41.91
N VAL A 663 -4.48 -20.75 42.81
CA VAL A 663 -5.65 -19.86 42.71
C VAL A 663 -5.22 -18.39 42.82
N VAL A 664 -4.35 -18.04 43.77
CA VAL A 664 -3.86 -16.67 43.94
C VAL A 664 -3.10 -16.20 42.71
N VAL A 665 -2.17 -17.01 42.18
CA VAL A 665 -1.41 -16.69 40.96
C VAL A 665 -2.33 -16.53 39.76
N SER A 666 -3.36 -17.39 39.64
CA SER A 666 -4.34 -17.31 38.55
C SER A 666 -5.18 -16.03 38.62
N ILE A 667 -5.65 -15.66 39.81
CA ILE A 667 -6.42 -14.42 40.03
C ILE A 667 -5.54 -13.20 39.73
N LEU A 668 -4.31 -13.15 40.25
CA LEU A 668 -3.38 -12.06 39.96
C LEU A 668 -3.10 -11.96 38.47
N GLY A 669 -2.88 -13.10 37.79
CA GLY A 669 -2.66 -13.11 36.36
C GLY A 669 -3.87 -12.59 35.56
N LEU A 670 -5.08 -12.96 35.97
CA LEU A 670 -6.31 -12.45 35.36
C LEU A 670 -6.44 -10.93 35.54
N THR A 671 -6.14 -10.40 36.73
CA THR A 671 -6.21 -8.95 36.98
C THR A 671 -5.23 -8.14 36.14
N VAL A 672 -3.99 -8.64 35.97
CA VAL A 672 -2.99 -7.97 35.12
C VAL A 672 -3.44 -8.01 33.66
N TYR A 673 -3.99 -9.15 33.21
CA TYR A 673 -4.50 -9.30 31.85
C TYR A 673 -5.66 -8.34 31.55
N GLU A 674 -6.62 -8.20 32.48
CA GLU A 674 -7.81 -7.35 32.29
C GLU A 674 -7.48 -5.85 32.33
N VAL A 675 -6.52 -5.43 33.16
CA VAL A 675 -6.15 -4.02 33.33
C VAL A 675 -5.19 -3.52 32.24
N THR A 676 -4.40 -4.42 31.63
CA THR A 676 -3.38 -4.01 30.66
C THR A 676 -3.98 -3.88 29.25
N PRO A 677 -3.96 -2.68 28.64
CA PRO A 677 -4.51 -2.49 27.32
C PRO A 677 -3.66 -3.19 26.24
N SER A 678 -4.33 -3.85 25.30
CA SER A 678 -3.72 -4.34 24.06
C SER A 678 -4.26 -3.56 22.86
N GLY A 679 -3.42 -3.32 21.86
CA GLY A 679 -3.80 -2.53 20.68
C GLY A 679 -3.04 -2.93 19.43
N ILE A 680 -3.19 -2.15 18.37
CA ILE A 680 -2.49 -2.33 17.10
C ILE A 680 -1.79 -1.00 16.78
N ASP A 681 -0.51 -0.90 17.16
CA ASP A 681 0.38 0.21 16.79
C ASP A 681 1.58 -0.38 16.03
N ILE A 682 1.36 -0.70 14.76
CA ILE A 682 2.31 -1.50 13.97
C ILE A 682 3.60 -0.73 13.72
N LEU A 683 3.53 0.59 13.59
CA LEU A 683 4.72 1.38 13.33
C LEU A 683 5.77 1.24 14.44
N LYS A 684 5.35 1.16 15.70
CA LYS A 684 6.26 0.92 16.83
C LYS A 684 6.81 -0.50 16.90
N LEU A 685 6.18 -1.44 16.20
CA LEU A 685 6.57 -2.84 16.13
C LEU A 685 7.44 -3.14 14.92
N LEU A 686 7.64 -2.16 14.04
CA LEU A 686 8.58 -2.27 12.94
C LEU A 686 9.98 -1.91 13.41
N PRO A 687 11.02 -2.57 12.87
CA PRO A 687 12.39 -2.18 13.14
C PRO A 687 12.62 -0.72 12.76
N GLN A 688 13.43 -0.02 13.56
CA GLN A 688 13.84 1.34 13.25
C GLN A 688 14.66 1.33 11.98
N SER A 689 14.18 2.02 10.95
CA SER A 689 14.76 2.02 9.62
C SER A 689 14.61 3.39 8.96
N PRO A 690 15.34 3.67 7.86
CA PRO A 690 15.14 4.88 7.08
C PRO A 690 13.68 5.05 6.62
N ALA A 691 12.99 3.95 6.29
CA ALA A 691 11.61 3.98 5.84
C ALA A 691 10.64 4.33 6.97
N THR A 692 10.77 3.71 8.15
CA THR A 692 9.91 4.04 9.31
C THR A 692 10.18 5.45 9.84
N SER A 693 11.44 5.91 9.77
CA SER A 693 11.79 7.30 10.08
C SER A 693 11.18 8.30 9.08
N ALA A 694 11.16 7.96 7.79
CA ALA A 694 10.57 8.81 6.77
C ALA A 694 9.07 9.03 6.99
N ILE A 695 8.34 7.98 7.36
CA ILE A 695 6.91 8.07 7.71
C ILE A 695 6.68 9.08 8.84
N GLN A 696 7.50 9.02 9.89
CA GLN A 696 7.42 9.97 11.02
C GLN A 696 7.76 11.40 10.59
N VAL A 697 8.86 11.59 9.85
CA VAL A 697 9.29 12.92 9.37
C VAL A 697 8.22 13.54 8.48
N VAL A 698 7.59 12.76 7.60
CA VAL A 698 6.50 13.23 6.75
C VAL A 698 5.28 13.58 7.59
N ASN A 699 4.84 12.72 8.50
CA ASN A 699 3.70 13.02 9.37
C ASN A 699 3.87 14.34 10.13
N ASP A 700 5.05 14.55 10.72
CA ASP A 700 5.36 15.75 11.48
C ASP A 700 5.49 17.01 10.60
N SER A 701 5.94 16.84 9.34
CA SER A 701 6.17 17.98 8.43
C SER A 701 4.93 18.34 7.59
N PHE A 702 4.07 17.39 7.28
CA PHE A 702 2.89 17.53 6.40
C PHE A 702 1.57 17.62 7.18
N ASN A 703 1.62 17.69 8.52
CA ASN A 703 0.45 17.75 9.41
C ASN A 703 -0.54 16.59 9.24
N GLY A 704 -0.06 15.40 8.88
CA GLY A 704 -0.88 14.19 8.80
C GLY A 704 -0.22 13.06 8.01
N ASP A 705 -0.92 11.93 7.89
CA ASP A 705 -0.42 10.75 7.17
C ASP A 705 -0.52 10.94 5.64
N PHE A 706 0.57 11.41 5.04
CA PHE A 706 0.64 11.60 3.60
C PHE A 706 0.87 10.28 2.83
N PHE A 707 1.38 9.24 3.51
CA PHE A 707 1.71 7.97 2.87
C PHE A 707 0.47 7.10 2.66
N ASP A 708 -0.39 7.04 3.67
CA ASP A 708 -1.56 6.17 3.70
C ASP A 708 -2.82 7.00 3.95
N ARG A 709 -3.27 7.73 2.92
CA ARG A 709 -4.56 8.42 2.98
C ARG A 709 -5.71 7.41 2.99
N ASP A 710 -6.69 7.66 3.83
CA ASP A 710 -7.91 6.87 3.90
C ASP A 710 -8.97 7.48 2.98
N PHE A 711 -10.03 6.74 2.69
CA PHE A 711 -11.06 7.18 1.76
C PHE A 711 -12.44 6.65 2.11
N GLU A 712 -13.46 7.30 1.58
CA GLU A 712 -14.87 6.93 1.67
C GLU A 712 -15.42 6.77 0.26
N ILE A 713 -16.17 5.71 0.04
CA ILE A 713 -16.93 5.45 -1.18
C ILE A 713 -18.40 5.66 -0.88
N VAL A 714 -18.96 6.68 -1.50
CA VAL A 714 -20.37 7.05 -1.40
C VAL A 714 -21.08 6.55 -2.63
N HIS A 715 -22.06 5.67 -2.43
CA HIS A 715 -22.98 5.23 -3.47
C HIS A 715 -24.29 5.99 -3.37
N LEU A 716 -24.56 6.79 -4.40
CA LEU A 716 -25.70 7.68 -4.53
C LEU A 716 -26.85 6.99 -5.31
N PRO A 717 -28.12 7.29 -4.97
CA PRO A 717 -29.27 6.70 -5.67
C PRO A 717 -29.42 7.24 -7.10
N GLN A 718 -28.93 8.44 -7.39
CA GLN A 718 -28.86 9.04 -8.72
C GLN A 718 -27.43 9.49 -9.05
N PRO A 719 -27.05 9.58 -10.33
CA PRO A 719 -25.73 10.05 -10.72
C PRO A 719 -25.49 11.48 -10.23
N LEU A 720 -24.31 11.75 -9.69
CA LEU A 720 -23.93 13.09 -9.22
C LEU A 720 -23.91 14.09 -10.38
N VAL A 721 -23.49 13.62 -11.56
CA VAL A 721 -23.38 14.40 -12.78
C VAL A 721 -24.04 13.63 -13.92
N SER A 722 -24.97 14.28 -14.62
CA SER A 722 -25.66 13.74 -15.80
C SER A 722 -25.59 14.74 -16.94
N ASN A 723 -25.04 14.33 -18.10
CA ASN A 723 -24.86 15.19 -19.27
C ASN A 723 -24.15 16.53 -18.97
N GLY A 724 -23.19 16.53 -18.04
CA GLY A 724 -22.46 17.74 -17.61
C GLY A 724 -23.23 18.65 -16.64
N VAL A 725 -24.44 18.26 -16.23
CA VAL A 725 -25.26 18.98 -15.24
C VAL A 725 -25.18 18.24 -13.89
N VAL A 726 -24.98 19.01 -12.82
CA VAL A 726 -24.89 18.45 -11.46
C VAL A 726 -26.25 18.29 -10.83
N ASN A 727 -26.45 17.13 -10.21
CA ASN A 727 -27.57 16.92 -9.32
C ASN A 727 -27.31 17.62 -7.99
N THR A 728 -28.03 18.71 -7.74
CA THR A 728 -27.84 19.55 -6.54
C THR A 728 -28.26 18.85 -5.24
N ALA A 729 -29.20 17.92 -5.30
CA ALA A 729 -29.61 17.14 -4.13
C ALA A 729 -28.50 16.16 -3.72
N GLU A 730 -27.96 15.41 -4.68
CA GLU A 730 -26.85 14.48 -4.44
C GLU A 730 -25.57 15.21 -4.02
N MET A 731 -25.29 16.35 -4.65
CA MET A 731 -24.17 17.21 -4.26
C MET A 731 -24.31 17.72 -2.83
N SER A 732 -25.54 18.07 -2.39
CA SER A 732 -25.78 18.46 -1.00
C SER A 732 -25.46 17.31 -0.04
N THR A 733 -25.81 16.07 -0.39
CA THR A 733 -25.46 14.87 0.39
C THR A 733 -23.95 14.69 0.48
N VAL A 734 -23.24 14.75 -0.66
CA VAL A 734 -21.77 14.66 -0.70
C VAL A 734 -21.12 15.74 0.18
N LEU A 735 -21.59 16.99 0.08
CA LEU A 735 -21.08 18.09 0.90
C LEU A 735 -21.37 17.91 2.39
N GLN A 736 -22.50 17.31 2.77
CA GLN A 736 -22.79 16.99 4.16
C GLN A 736 -21.83 15.92 4.69
N ILE A 737 -21.53 14.90 3.88
CA ILE A 737 -20.54 13.87 4.22
C ILE A 737 -19.15 14.49 4.36
N GLU A 738 -18.67 15.24 3.36
CA GLU A 738 -17.37 15.93 3.42
C GLU A 738 -17.25 16.83 4.66
N ASN A 739 -18.34 17.53 5.02
CA ASN A 739 -18.38 18.36 6.21
C ASN A 739 -18.39 17.53 7.50
N ALA A 740 -19.07 16.38 7.54
CA ALA A 740 -19.00 15.46 8.68
C ALA A 740 -17.58 14.89 8.85
N THR A 741 -16.91 14.59 7.74
CA THR A 741 -15.52 14.09 7.73
C THR A 741 -14.54 15.13 8.24
N ILE A 742 -14.50 16.33 7.66
CA ILE A 742 -13.55 17.38 8.08
C ILE A 742 -13.78 17.86 9.52
N ASN A 743 -15.02 17.82 10.01
CA ASN A 743 -15.36 18.20 11.40
C ASN A 743 -15.04 17.09 12.41
N THR A 744 -14.70 15.88 11.96
CA THR A 744 -14.29 14.81 12.86
C THR A 744 -12.92 15.11 13.44
N LYS A 745 -12.84 15.16 14.79
CA LYS A 745 -11.59 15.45 15.49
C LYS A 745 -10.54 14.40 15.14
N GLY A 746 -9.42 14.86 14.55
CA GLY A 746 -8.33 13.99 14.12
C GLY A 746 -8.15 13.92 12.60
N ILE A 747 -9.06 14.53 11.82
CA ILE A 747 -8.93 14.69 10.37
C ILE A 747 -8.24 16.02 10.05
N SER A 748 -7.20 15.98 9.21
CA SER A 748 -6.40 17.16 8.80
C SER A 748 -6.85 17.74 7.47
N GLU A 749 -7.23 16.89 6.52
CA GLU A 749 -7.61 17.28 5.16
C GLU A 749 -8.72 16.37 4.62
N VAL A 750 -9.58 16.94 3.77
CA VAL A 750 -10.60 16.21 3.00
C VAL A 750 -10.56 16.70 1.55
N LEU A 751 -10.48 15.76 0.62
CA LEU A 751 -10.53 15.95 -0.83
C LEU A 751 -11.76 15.22 -1.39
N GLY A 752 -12.51 15.90 -2.25
CA GLY A 752 -13.72 15.36 -2.85
C GLY A 752 -14.34 16.34 -3.83
N PRO A 753 -15.51 16.03 -4.41
CA PRO A 753 -16.14 16.89 -5.41
C PRO A 753 -16.46 18.32 -4.92
N GLY A 754 -16.67 18.52 -3.62
CA GLY A 754 -16.88 19.85 -3.02
C GLY A 754 -15.58 20.57 -2.64
N ARG A 755 -14.50 19.81 -2.46
CA ARG A 755 -13.17 20.24 -2.03
C ARG A 755 -12.05 19.65 -2.89
N PRO A 756 -12.06 19.84 -4.23
CA PRO A 756 -11.12 19.19 -5.14
C PRO A 756 -9.64 19.56 -4.91
N PHE A 757 -9.39 20.65 -4.18
CA PHE A 757 -8.06 21.18 -3.86
C PHE A 757 -7.85 21.34 -2.33
N GLY A 758 -8.59 20.60 -1.50
CA GLY A 758 -8.48 20.62 -0.03
C GLY A 758 -9.25 21.75 0.66
N TYR A 759 -9.73 22.73 -0.11
CA TYR A 759 -10.61 23.80 0.36
C TYR A 759 -11.93 23.80 -0.42
N TYR A 760 -12.97 24.34 0.19
CA TYR A 760 -14.31 24.37 -0.40
C TYR A 760 -14.35 25.31 -1.62
N THR A 761 -14.72 24.76 -2.77
CA THR A 761 -14.91 25.52 -4.02
C THR A 761 -16.34 25.44 -4.55
N GLY A 762 -17.15 24.52 -4.02
CA GLY A 762 -18.33 24.03 -4.72
C GLY A 762 -17.95 23.27 -5.99
N TYR A 763 -18.94 22.78 -6.75
CA TYR A 763 -18.69 22.03 -7.99
C TYR A 763 -18.27 22.91 -9.17
N VAL A 764 -18.86 24.11 -9.28
CA VAL A 764 -18.51 25.15 -10.25
C VAL A 764 -18.45 26.49 -9.50
N PRO A 765 -17.24 26.97 -9.13
CA PRO A 765 -17.12 28.24 -8.43
C PRO A 765 -17.54 29.40 -9.34
N SER A 766 -18.54 30.18 -8.89
CA SER A 766 -19.12 31.31 -9.63
C SER A 766 -18.14 32.47 -9.88
N ASN A 767 -17.01 32.50 -9.18
CA ASN A 767 -16.01 33.58 -9.24
C ASN A 767 -14.70 33.17 -9.96
N VAL A 768 -14.67 32.03 -10.65
CA VAL A 768 -13.45 31.55 -11.34
C VAL A 768 -13.46 31.95 -12.83
N PRO A 769 -12.35 32.50 -13.37
CA PRO A 769 -12.25 32.82 -14.79
C PRO A 769 -12.47 31.59 -15.68
N SER A 770 -13.06 31.79 -16.87
CA SER A 770 -13.33 30.72 -17.85
C SER A 770 -12.10 29.88 -18.19
N ALA A 771 -10.90 30.48 -18.19
CA ALA A 771 -9.63 29.81 -18.43
C ALA A 771 -9.24 28.78 -17.35
N ALA A 772 -9.60 29.02 -16.08
CA ALA A 772 -9.29 28.12 -14.96
C ALA A 772 -10.41 27.10 -14.71
N MET A 773 -11.63 27.35 -15.19
CA MET A 773 -12.80 26.49 -14.98
C MET A 773 -12.57 25.04 -15.40
N ALA A 774 -11.87 24.81 -16.53
CA ALA A 774 -11.55 23.47 -17.00
C ALA A 774 -10.70 22.68 -15.98
N THR A 775 -9.78 23.34 -15.28
CA THR A 775 -8.94 22.72 -14.24
C THR A 775 -9.76 22.28 -13.03
N TYR A 776 -10.70 23.12 -12.57
CA TYR A 776 -11.61 22.78 -11.47
C TYR A 776 -12.51 21.60 -11.83
N ILE A 777 -13.12 21.61 -13.01
CA ILE A 777 -14.01 20.54 -13.47
C ILE A 777 -13.22 19.23 -13.63
N ASN A 778 -12.04 19.28 -14.26
CA ASN A 778 -11.22 18.08 -14.45
C ASN A 778 -10.80 17.47 -13.12
N GLN A 779 -10.38 18.29 -12.15
CA GLN A 779 -10.03 17.82 -10.81
C GLN A 779 -11.25 17.29 -10.05
N THR A 780 -12.40 17.96 -10.13
CA THR A 780 -13.64 17.52 -9.49
C THR A 780 -14.09 16.17 -10.03
N ASN A 781 -13.97 15.96 -11.34
CA ASN A 781 -14.34 14.73 -12.01
C ASN A 781 -13.41 13.55 -11.66
N THR A 782 -12.23 13.75 -11.07
CA THR A 782 -11.40 12.61 -10.63
C THR A 782 -12.07 11.86 -9.48
N PHE A 783 -12.79 12.58 -8.60
CA PHE A 783 -13.50 12.02 -7.45
C PHE A 783 -14.85 11.40 -7.80
N ILE A 784 -15.24 11.41 -9.08
CA ILE A 784 -16.48 10.85 -9.57
C ILE A 784 -16.14 9.69 -10.48
N SER A 785 -16.76 8.53 -10.25
CA SER A 785 -16.46 7.36 -11.07
C SER A 785 -16.78 7.64 -12.54
N SER A 786 -15.78 7.40 -13.40
CA SER A 786 -15.92 7.53 -14.86
C SER A 786 -16.77 6.42 -15.48
N THR A 787 -16.97 5.31 -14.76
CA THR A 787 -17.74 4.14 -15.23
C THR A 787 -19.17 4.15 -14.70
N ASN A 788 -19.39 4.63 -13.47
CA ASN A 788 -20.71 4.76 -12.88
C ASN A 788 -20.79 6.03 -12.00
N PRO A 789 -21.31 7.15 -12.52
CA PRO A 789 -21.36 8.44 -11.81
C PRO A 789 -22.21 8.46 -10.53
N ASN A 790 -22.83 7.34 -10.14
CA ASN A 790 -23.45 7.15 -8.83
C ASN A 790 -22.42 6.93 -7.71
N TYR A 791 -21.18 6.58 -8.05
CA TYR A 791 -20.10 6.37 -7.09
C TYR A 791 -19.21 7.59 -7.01
N VAL A 792 -19.00 8.05 -5.78
CA VAL A 792 -18.15 9.21 -5.44
C VAL A 792 -17.11 8.76 -4.42
N GLU A 793 -15.88 9.22 -4.63
CA GLU A 793 -14.75 8.98 -3.75
C GLU A 793 -14.44 10.27 -2.97
N ILE A 794 -14.36 10.16 -1.65
CA ILE A 794 -13.93 11.22 -0.75
C ILE A 794 -12.67 10.74 -0.07
N VAL A 795 -11.55 11.42 -0.29
CA VAL A 795 -10.26 11.07 0.32
C VAL A 795 -10.06 11.94 1.55
N PHE A 796 -9.55 11.38 2.63
CA PHE A 796 -9.24 12.14 3.82
C PHE A 796 -7.92 11.73 4.44
N GLN A 797 -7.35 12.66 5.21
CA GLN A 797 -6.10 12.47 5.89
C GLN A 797 -6.31 12.62 7.40
N THR A 798 -5.65 11.76 8.18
CA THR A 798 -5.62 11.84 9.64
C THR A 798 -4.37 12.59 10.11
N TYR A 799 -4.48 13.36 11.20
CA TYR A 799 -3.33 14.04 11.84
C TYR A 799 -2.30 13.07 12.43
N ASN A 800 -2.74 11.86 12.76
CA ASN A 800 -1.88 10.83 13.33
C ASN A 800 -1.61 9.79 12.26
N ILE A 801 -0.43 9.20 12.27
CA ILE A 801 -0.07 8.10 11.36
C ILE A 801 -1.13 6.99 11.44
N GLY A 802 -1.64 6.56 10.28
CA GLY A 802 -2.71 5.58 10.11
C GLY A 802 -2.42 4.23 10.77
N TRP A 803 -1.14 3.93 10.97
CA TRP A 803 -0.60 2.72 11.57
C TRP A 803 -0.77 2.61 13.09
N GLY A 804 -1.37 3.61 13.75
CA GLY A 804 -1.47 3.70 15.20
C GLY A 804 -2.89 3.78 15.74
N ASN A 805 -3.07 3.36 17.01
CA ASN A 805 -4.36 3.36 17.71
C ASN A 805 -5.11 4.71 17.69
N LYS A 806 -4.39 5.85 17.65
CA LYS A 806 -5.05 7.17 17.60
C LYS A 806 -5.77 7.41 16.27
N ALA A 807 -5.18 7.00 15.16
CA ALA A 807 -5.81 7.10 13.85
C ALA A 807 -6.97 6.11 13.75
N ILE A 808 -6.79 4.87 14.23
CA ILE A 808 -7.86 3.86 14.32
C ILE A 808 -9.09 4.43 15.05
N ASN A 809 -8.90 4.99 16.25
CA ASN A 809 -9.98 5.62 17.01
C ASN A 809 -10.64 6.80 16.27
N THR A 810 -9.87 7.54 15.47
CA THR A 810 -10.39 8.66 14.67
C THR A 810 -11.35 8.14 13.59
N VAL A 811 -10.95 7.10 12.85
CA VAL A 811 -11.76 6.51 11.79
C VAL A 811 -12.99 5.77 12.36
N THR A 812 -12.86 5.11 13.51
CA THR A 812 -14.02 4.52 14.21
C THR A 812 -15.07 5.58 14.58
N ASN A 813 -14.62 6.75 15.08
CA ASN A 813 -15.52 7.86 15.41
C ASN A 813 -16.12 8.53 14.16
N LEU A 814 -15.33 8.65 13.08
CA LEU A 814 -15.78 9.16 11.79
C LEU A 814 -17.00 8.40 11.28
N TYR A 815 -16.95 7.06 11.31
CA TYR A 815 -18.07 6.25 10.85
C TYR A 815 -19.38 6.49 11.64
N GLY A 816 -19.27 6.75 12.95
CA GLY A 816 -20.39 7.17 13.78
C GLY A 816 -20.99 8.51 13.34
N ASN A 817 -20.14 9.49 12.97
CA ASN A 817 -20.57 10.80 12.51
C ASN A 817 -21.23 10.76 11.13
N ILE A 818 -20.69 9.95 10.19
CA ILE A 818 -21.27 9.78 8.85
C ILE A 818 -22.68 9.17 8.95
N LYS A 819 -22.89 8.21 9.85
CA LYS A 819 -24.22 7.61 10.10
C LYS A 819 -25.23 8.59 10.70
N ALA A 820 -24.77 9.67 11.33
CA ALA A 820 -25.62 10.69 11.93
C ALA A 820 -26.07 11.76 10.93
N VAL A 821 -25.54 11.76 9.70
CA VAL A 821 -25.97 12.65 8.62
C VAL A 821 -27.45 12.33 8.28
N PRO A 822 -28.37 13.31 8.34
CA PRO A 822 -29.79 13.06 8.15
C PRO A 822 -30.12 12.41 6.81
N ASP A 823 -30.79 11.25 6.88
CA ASP A 823 -31.29 10.53 5.71
C ASP A 823 -32.28 11.40 4.92
N ALA A 824 -31.82 11.97 3.79
CA ALA A 824 -32.68 12.70 2.87
C ALA A 824 -33.52 11.72 2.04
N LYS A 825 -34.46 10.99 2.65
CA LYS A 825 -35.54 10.19 1.99
C LYS A 825 -35.14 9.19 0.88
N THR A 826 -33.87 8.92 0.62
CA THR A 826 -33.39 7.87 -0.30
C THR A 826 -32.04 7.32 0.18
N THR A 827 -31.96 5.99 0.30
CA THR A 827 -30.82 5.18 0.79
C THR A 827 -29.54 5.41 -0.02
N TYR A 828 -28.63 6.25 0.48
CA TYR A 828 -27.21 6.21 0.09
C TYR A 828 -26.45 5.22 0.99
N SER A 829 -25.31 4.72 0.52
CA SER A 829 -24.43 3.87 1.36
C SER A 829 -23.00 4.38 1.32
N VAL A 830 -22.34 4.39 2.47
CA VAL A 830 -20.93 4.80 2.61
C VAL A 830 -20.09 3.63 3.10
N ALA A 831 -19.01 3.33 2.38
CA ALA A 831 -17.98 2.40 2.77
C ALA A 831 -16.67 3.15 3.01
N VAL A 832 -15.97 2.89 4.11
CA VAL A 832 -14.70 3.51 4.46
C VAL A 832 -13.61 2.50 4.15
N GLY A 833 -12.56 2.96 3.48
CA GLY A 833 -11.40 2.17 3.10
C GLY A 833 -10.10 2.88 3.49
N GLY A 834 -8.98 2.24 3.14
CA GLY A 834 -7.65 2.68 3.54
C GLY A 834 -7.02 1.79 4.61
N LEU A 835 -5.76 2.09 4.92
CA LEU A 835 -4.98 1.29 5.86
C LEU A 835 -5.55 1.40 7.27
N THR A 836 -5.88 2.61 7.72
CA THR A 836 -6.35 2.84 9.09
C THR A 836 -7.66 2.09 9.36
N GLN A 837 -8.59 2.12 8.39
CA GLN A 837 -9.83 1.33 8.49
C GLN A 837 -9.54 -0.17 8.45
N SER A 838 -8.58 -0.62 7.63
CA SER A 838 -8.18 -2.04 7.61
C SER A 838 -7.59 -2.50 8.94
N LEU A 839 -6.84 -1.63 9.64
CA LEU A 839 -6.36 -1.89 10.99
C LEU A 839 -7.47 -1.92 12.03
N SER A 840 -8.46 -1.02 11.90
CA SER A 840 -9.67 -1.03 12.72
C SER A 840 -10.44 -2.34 12.54
N ASP A 841 -10.64 -2.77 11.29
CA ASP A 841 -11.32 -4.01 10.95
C ASP A 841 -10.52 -5.22 11.48
N ALA A 842 -9.20 -5.24 11.32
CA ALA A 842 -8.33 -6.28 11.86
C ALA A 842 -8.39 -6.37 13.40
N LEU A 843 -8.41 -5.22 14.09
CA LEU A 843 -8.54 -5.15 15.55
C LEU A 843 -9.88 -5.73 15.99
N HIS A 844 -10.97 -5.28 15.37
CA HIS A 844 -12.32 -5.74 15.68
C HIS A 844 -12.48 -7.25 15.38
N THR A 845 -12.05 -7.70 14.20
CA THR A 845 -12.07 -9.13 13.83
C THR A 845 -11.25 -9.95 14.81
N THR A 846 -10.06 -9.51 15.22
CA THR A 846 -9.25 -10.26 16.18
C THR A 846 -9.92 -10.37 17.54
N GLN A 847 -10.56 -9.30 18.04
CA GLN A 847 -11.30 -9.32 19.31
C GLN A 847 -12.48 -10.28 19.28
N VAL A 848 -13.31 -10.18 18.25
CA VAL A 848 -14.48 -11.05 18.07
C VAL A 848 -14.05 -12.49 17.89
N SER A 849 -13.15 -12.76 16.93
CA SER A 849 -12.61 -14.10 16.69
C SER A 849 -12.00 -14.70 17.96
N PHE A 850 -11.21 -13.94 18.73
CA PHE A 850 -10.62 -14.46 19.96
C PHE A 850 -11.68 -14.90 20.98
N SER A 851 -12.74 -14.12 21.16
CA SER A 851 -13.84 -14.46 22.06
C SER A 851 -14.64 -15.70 21.62
N GLU A 852 -14.74 -15.93 20.31
CA GLU A 852 -15.44 -17.08 19.73
C GLU A 852 -14.57 -18.35 19.70
N ILE A 853 -13.28 -18.21 19.37
CA ILE A 853 -12.33 -19.32 19.22
C ILE A 853 -11.99 -19.94 20.56
N LEU A 854 -11.86 -19.14 21.62
CA LEU A 854 -11.48 -19.62 22.94
C LEU A 854 -12.36 -20.79 23.41
N PRO A 855 -13.72 -20.67 23.45
CA PRO A 855 -14.57 -21.80 23.82
C PRO A 855 -14.53 -22.92 22.77
N ILE A 856 -14.45 -22.63 21.47
CA ILE A 856 -14.39 -23.66 20.41
C ILE A 856 -13.13 -24.54 20.56
N LEU A 857 -11.98 -23.92 20.79
CA LEU A 857 -10.71 -24.59 20.99
C LEU A 857 -10.74 -25.42 22.27
N ALA A 858 -11.19 -24.83 23.38
CA ALA A 858 -11.31 -25.54 24.65
C ALA A 858 -12.24 -26.76 24.55
N ILE A 859 -13.38 -26.63 23.87
CA ILE A 859 -14.32 -27.74 23.63
C ILE A 859 -13.68 -28.80 22.73
N THR A 860 -13.04 -28.40 21.63
CA THR A 860 -12.36 -29.31 20.71
C THR A 860 -11.30 -30.14 21.44
N ILE A 861 -10.40 -29.48 22.16
CA ILE A 861 -9.37 -30.12 22.98
C ILE A 861 -10.01 -31.03 24.04
N PHE A 862 -11.03 -30.55 24.74
CA PHE A 862 -11.74 -31.32 25.75
C PHE A 862 -12.29 -32.63 25.16
N LEU A 863 -12.93 -32.58 23.99
CA LEU A 863 -13.50 -33.76 23.34
C LEU A 863 -12.41 -34.77 22.93
N ILE A 864 -11.29 -34.30 22.37
CA ILE A 864 -10.18 -35.16 21.99
C ILE A 864 -9.57 -35.84 23.22
N LEU A 865 -9.28 -35.05 24.26
CA LEU A 865 -8.73 -35.55 25.51
C LEU A 865 -9.71 -36.48 26.23
N LEU A 866 -11.01 -36.23 26.15
CA LEU A 866 -12.05 -37.12 26.68
C LEU A 866 -11.97 -38.50 26.01
N ILE A 867 -11.84 -38.54 24.68
CA ILE A 867 -11.66 -39.80 23.93
C ILE A 867 -10.35 -40.48 24.33
N GLN A 868 -9.25 -39.72 24.33
CA GLN A 868 -7.90 -40.23 24.55
C GLN A 868 -7.68 -40.75 25.97
N LEU A 869 -8.05 -39.95 26.97
CA LEU A 869 -7.85 -40.28 28.38
C LEU A 869 -8.98 -41.18 28.91
N SER A 870 -10.11 -41.26 28.19
CA SER A 870 -11.31 -41.98 28.62
C SER A 870 -11.79 -41.52 30.02
N SER A 871 -11.64 -40.22 30.28
CA SER A 871 -12.02 -39.57 31.54
C SER A 871 -12.61 -38.20 31.22
N VAL A 872 -13.61 -37.77 32.00
CA VAL A 872 -14.27 -36.47 31.83
C VAL A 872 -13.57 -35.37 32.65
N LEU A 873 -13.22 -35.67 33.91
CA LEU A 873 -12.67 -34.67 34.83
C LEU A 873 -11.20 -34.37 34.58
N THR A 874 -10.45 -35.33 34.06
CA THR A 874 -9.03 -35.13 33.77
C THR A 874 -8.82 -34.09 32.66
N PRO A 875 -9.43 -34.21 31.46
CA PRO A 875 -9.36 -33.17 30.43
C PRO A 875 -9.75 -31.77 30.93
N LEU A 876 -10.84 -31.66 31.70
CA LEU A 876 -11.30 -30.37 32.23
C LEU A 876 -10.25 -29.73 33.13
N ARG A 877 -9.65 -30.52 34.03
CA ARG A 877 -8.55 -30.05 34.88
C ARG A 877 -7.37 -29.56 34.04
N LEU A 878 -6.97 -30.32 33.01
CA LEU A 878 -5.83 -29.98 32.17
C LEU A 878 -6.02 -28.61 31.50
N ILE A 879 -7.21 -28.36 30.94
CA ILE A 879 -7.52 -27.07 30.32
C ILE A 879 -7.44 -25.94 31.35
N ILE A 880 -8.01 -26.10 32.55
CA ILE A 880 -7.95 -25.08 33.62
C ILE A 880 -6.50 -24.78 34.02
N MET A 881 -5.68 -25.83 34.16
CA MET A 881 -4.27 -25.70 34.51
C MET A 881 -3.49 -24.92 33.45
N VAL A 882 -3.66 -25.28 32.18
CA VAL A 882 -2.99 -24.59 31.08
C VAL A 882 -3.48 -23.15 30.95
N MET A 883 -4.78 -22.88 31.15
CA MET A 883 -5.31 -21.51 31.16
C MET A 883 -4.64 -20.64 32.24
N ALA A 884 -4.41 -21.17 33.43
CA ALA A 884 -3.70 -20.45 34.48
C ALA A 884 -2.22 -20.19 34.11
N VAL A 885 -1.56 -21.15 33.47
CA VAL A 885 -0.19 -20.96 32.93
C VAL A 885 -0.18 -19.87 31.85
N VAL A 886 -1.15 -19.87 30.94
CA VAL A 886 -1.29 -18.83 29.92
C VAL A 886 -1.43 -17.45 30.58
N LEU A 887 -2.36 -17.30 31.53
CA LEU A 887 -2.56 -16.04 32.24
C LEU A 887 -1.30 -15.56 32.96
N ALA A 888 -0.59 -16.47 33.63
CA ALA A 888 0.68 -16.16 34.28
C ALA A 888 1.74 -15.71 33.26
N SER A 889 1.85 -16.41 32.13
CA SER A 889 2.81 -16.07 31.07
C SER A 889 2.51 -14.71 30.44
N LEU A 890 1.24 -14.45 30.11
CA LEU A 890 0.80 -13.16 29.56
C LEU A 890 1.06 -12.03 30.54
N SER A 891 0.81 -12.24 31.83
CA SER A 891 1.04 -11.23 32.86
C SER A 891 2.51 -10.86 32.98
N VAL A 892 3.41 -11.86 33.01
CA VAL A 892 4.85 -11.59 33.03
C VAL A 892 5.30 -10.91 31.74
N SER A 893 4.76 -11.33 30.59
CA SER A 893 5.05 -10.70 29.29
C SER A 893 4.60 -9.23 29.26
N TYR A 894 3.40 -8.92 29.76
CA TYR A 894 2.91 -7.55 29.89
C TYR A 894 3.81 -6.71 30.81
N VAL A 895 4.27 -7.25 31.94
CA VAL A 895 5.25 -6.55 32.78
C VAL A 895 6.53 -6.23 32.01
N ILE A 896 7.06 -7.17 31.23
CA ILE A 896 8.29 -6.99 30.46
C ILE A 896 8.10 -5.95 29.34
N PHE A 897 7.10 -6.12 28.48
CA PHE A 897 6.97 -5.29 27.28
C PHE A 897 6.29 -3.95 27.57
N HIS A 898 5.18 -3.96 28.31
CA HIS A 898 4.43 -2.74 28.59
C HIS A 898 5.07 -1.88 29.67
N TYR A 899 5.32 -2.47 30.85
CA TYR A 899 5.73 -1.69 32.02
C TYR A 899 7.25 -1.43 32.08
N LEU A 900 8.09 -2.39 31.66
CA LEU A 900 9.55 -2.22 31.70
C LEU A 900 10.12 -1.60 30.42
N GLN A 901 9.63 -1.99 29.24
CA GLN A 901 10.17 -1.51 27.96
C GLN A 901 9.35 -0.37 27.33
N GLY A 902 8.13 -0.12 27.79
CA GLY A 902 7.26 0.94 27.26
C GLY A 902 6.68 0.66 25.88
N PHE A 903 6.71 -0.59 25.42
CA PHE A 903 6.14 -1.00 24.14
C PHE A 903 4.63 -1.29 24.27
N PRO A 904 3.80 -0.90 23.28
CA PRO A 904 2.41 -1.30 23.25
C PRO A 904 2.32 -2.79 22.93
N VAL A 905 1.63 -3.56 23.77
CA VAL A 905 1.51 -5.00 23.53
C VAL A 905 0.45 -5.25 22.48
N VAL A 906 0.78 -6.10 21.52
CA VAL A 906 -0.06 -6.32 20.35
C VAL A 906 -1.22 -7.22 20.70
N ILE A 907 -2.41 -6.91 20.19
CA ILE A 907 -3.60 -7.73 20.39
C ILE A 907 -3.46 -9.17 19.86
N PHE A 908 -2.53 -9.40 18.94
CA PHE A 908 -2.23 -10.74 18.42
C PHE A 908 -1.44 -11.62 19.40
N MET A 909 -0.61 -11.02 20.27
CA MET A 909 0.25 -11.77 21.19
C MET A 909 -0.58 -12.67 22.13
N PRO A 910 -1.62 -12.18 22.84
CA PRO A 910 -2.42 -13.03 23.71
C PRO A 910 -3.08 -14.20 23.00
N VAL A 911 -3.58 -13.98 21.78
CA VAL A 911 -4.26 -15.02 21.00
C VAL A 911 -3.28 -16.14 20.65
N PHE A 912 -2.11 -15.76 20.13
CA PHE A 912 -1.11 -16.72 19.71
C PHE A 912 -0.51 -17.49 20.90
N VAL A 913 -0.19 -16.80 22.00
CA VAL A 913 0.32 -17.42 23.22
C VAL A 913 -0.71 -18.39 23.80
N PHE A 914 -1.99 -18.00 23.84
CA PHE A 914 -3.06 -18.86 24.31
C PHE A 914 -3.19 -20.14 23.47
N ILE A 915 -3.29 -20.01 22.15
CA ILE A 915 -3.48 -21.16 21.25
C ILE A 915 -2.25 -22.07 21.28
N THR A 916 -1.05 -21.49 21.24
CA THR A 916 0.21 -22.25 21.24
C THR A 916 0.42 -22.98 22.55
N LEU A 917 0.17 -22.34 23.70
CA LEU A 917 0.33 -22.99 25.00
C LEU A 917 -0.77 -24.00 25.28
N LEU A 918 -1.99 -23.79 24.79
CA LEU A 918 -3.00 -24.86 24.82
C LEU A 918 -2.58 -26.05 23.97
N ALA A 919 -1.96 -25.81 22.81
CA ALA A 919 -1.45 -26.88 21.97
C ALA A 919 -0.30 -27.64 22.66
N VAL A 920 0.75 -26.93 23.08
CA VAL A 920 2.00 -27.56 23.53
C VAL A 920 2.02 -27.85 25.03
N GLY A 921 1.38 -27.03 25.86
CA GLY A 921 1.36 -27.19 27.32
C GLY A 921 0.63 -28.45 27.79
N LEU A 922 -0.31 -28.99 27.01
CA LEU A 922 -1.01 -30.23 27.36
C LEU A 922 -0.11 -31.47 27.25
N ASP A 923 0.98 -31.40 26.48
CA ASP A 923 1.80 -32.56 26.14
C ASP A 923 2.47 -33.18 27.36
N TYR A 924 3.03 -32.34 28.23
CA TYR A 924 3.75 -32.79 29.43
C TYR A 924 2.80 -33.40 30.47
N ASP A 925 1.57 -32.91 30.50
CA ASP A 925 0.52 -33.42 31.37
C ASP A 925 0.03 -34.79 30.91
N ILE A 926 -0.10 -34.97 29.60
CA ILE A 926 -0.38 -36.29 29.00
C ILE A 926 0.74 -37.27 29.37
N PHE A 927 2.02 -36.86 29.32
CA PHE A 927 3.13 -37.73 29.73
C PHE A 927 3.08 -38.10 31.21
N MET A 928 2.67 -37.18 32.08
CA MET A 928 2.48 -37.48 33.49
C MET A 928 1.32 -38.46 33.70
N ILE A 929 0.15 -38.18 33.13
CA ILE A 929 -1.06 -39.00 33.31
C ILE A 929 -0.86 -40.40 32.73
N THR A 930 -0.24 -40.53 31.56
CA THR A 930 0.05 -41.84 30.96
C THR A 930 0.97 -42.68 31.84
N ARG A 931 2.00 -42.07 32.46
CA ARG A 931 2.88 -42.78 33.41
C ARG A 931 2.18 -43.13 34.72
N VAL A 932 1.41 -42.20 35.29
CA VAL A 932 0.60 -42.49 36.49
C VAL A 932 -0.38 -43.63 36.21
N ARG A 933 -1.03 -43.62 35.04
CA ARG A 933 -1.94 -44.68 34.60
C ARG A 933 -1.22 -46.01 34.46
N GLU A 934 -0.01 -46.03 33.89
CA GLU A 934 0.81 -47.25 33.78
C GLU A 934 1.09 -47.86 35.15
N GLU A 935 1.48 -47.05 36.14
CA GLU A 935 1.80 -47.52 37.49
C GLU A 935 0.56 -47.94 38.29
N VAL A 936 -0.56 -47.22 38.18
CA VAL A 936 -1.85 -47.65 38.77
C VAL A 936 -2.32 -48.97 38.14
N MET A 937 -2.11 -49.16 36.83
CA MET A 937 -2.45 -50.43 36.16
C MET A 937 -1.58 -51.60 36.66
N LYS A 938 -0.35 -51.34 37.12
CA LYS A 938 0.53 -52.34 37.76
C LYS A 938 0.18 -52.60 39.23
N GLY A 939 -0.75 -51.86 39.81
CA GLY A 939 -1.23 -52.03 41.19
C GLY A 939 -0.66 -51.04 42.21
N SER A 940 0.07 -50.01 41.77
CA SER A 940 0.57 -48.95 42.67
C SER A 940 -0.59 -48.04 43.12
N GLY A 941 -0.58 -47.61 44.38
CA GLY A 941 -1.53 -46.61 44.88
C GLY A 941 -1.37 -45.27 44.16
N LEU A 942 -2.47 -44.50 44.00
CA LEU A 942 -2.48 -43.27 43.20
C LEU A 942 -1.39 -42.26 43.61
N ARG A 943 -1.20 -42.05 44.93
CA ARG A 943 -0.20 -41.10 45.44
C ARG A 943 1.22 -41.54 45.08
N ASP A 944 1.52 -42.82 45.27
CA ASP A 944 2.85 -43.38 44.97
C ASP A 944 3.10 -43.42 43.47
N ALA A 945 2.06 -43.69 42.66
CA ALA A 945 2.13 -43.60 41.21
C ALA A 945 2.42 -42.16 40.73
N VAL A 946 1.82 -41.15 41.36
CA VAL A 946 2.10 -39.73 41.09
C VAL A 946 3.55 -39.38 41.45
N VAL A 947 4.03 -39.76 42.64
CA VAL A 947 5.43 -39.51 43.06
C VAL A 947 6.42 -40.22 42.13
N THR A 948 6.13 -41.46 41.75
CA THR A 948 6.93 -42.26 40.83
C THR A 948 7.01 -41.59 39.45
N SER A 949 5.89 -41.10 38.93
CA SER A 949 5.84 -40.35 37.67
C SER A 949 6.73 -39.11 37.69
N VAL A 950 6.65 -38.30 38.75
CA VAL A 950 7.52 -37.11 38.93
C VAL A 950 8.99 -37.51 39.00
N THR A 951 9.30 -38.59 39.72
CA THR A 951 10.66 -39.06 39.95
C THR A 951 11.33 -39.59 38.69
N GLU A 952 10.61 -40.36 37.87
CA GLU A 952 11.17 -41.03 36.69
C GLU A 952 11.12 -40.16 35.44
N ASN A 953 10.03 -39.42 35.22
CA ASN A 953 9.86 -38.61 34.01
C ASN A 953 10.33 -37.16 34.19
N GLY A 954 10.47 -36.67 35.43
CA GLY A 954 10.73 -35.24 35.68
C GLY A 954 12.01 -34.72 35.04
N SER A 955 13.11 -35.49 35.04
CA SER A 955 14.36 -35.05 34.40
C SER A 955 14.26 -34.98 32.89
N VAL A 956 13.43 -35.83 32.27
CA VAL A 956 13.18 -35.79 30.84
C VAL A 956 12.27 -34.60 30.53
N ILE A 957 11.19 -34.40 31.28
CA ILE A 957 10.22 -33.34 31.01
C ILE A 957 10.82 -31.95 31.22
N MET A 958 11.60 -31.72 32.28
CA MET A 958 12.32 -30.44 32.46
C MET A 958 13.33 -30.18 31.33
N LEU A 959 13.95 -31.22 30.78
CA LEU A 959 14.83 -31.10 29.61
C LEU A 959 14.04 -30.66 28.37
N LEU A 960 12.91 -31.32 28.10
CA LEU A 960 12.02 -30.96 26.99
C LEU A 960 11.53 -29.51 27.13
N GLY A 961 11.02 -29.14 28.30
CA GLY A 961 10.59 -27.78 28.61
C GLY A 961 11.71 -26.75 28.42
N THR A 962 12.95 -27.07 28.82
CA THR A 962 14.09 -26.18 28.60
C THR A 962 14.43 -26.04 27.12
N LEU A 963 14.39 -27.13 26.35
CA LEU A 963 14.62 -27.09 24.90
C LEU A 963 13.58 -26.22 24.22
N LEU A 964 12.31 -26.47 24.51
CA LEU A 964 11.20 -25.74 23.94
C LEU A 964 11.23 -24.25 24.35
N PHE A 965 11.48 -23.94 25.63
CA PHE A 965 11.72 -22.57 26.11
C PHE A 965 12.82 -21.88 25.30
N VAL A 966 13.98 -22.52 25.16
CA VAL A 966 15.11 -21.95 24.41
C VAL A 966 14.74 -21.69 22.95
N THR A 967 14.02 -22.61 22.30
CA THR A 967 13.65 -22.44 20.88
C THR A 967 12.72 -21.26 20.67
N PHE A 968 11.72 -21.06 21.54
CA PHE A 968 10.84 -19.89 21.48
C PHE A 968 11.51 -18.61 21.97
N ALA A 969 12.30 -18.67 23.05
CA ALA A 969 13.05 -17.53 23.56
C ALA A 969 14.11 -17.02 22.56
N ALA A 970 14.61 -17.87 21.68
CA ALA A 970 15.52 -17.46 20.61
C ALA A 970 14.89 -16.43 19.64
N LEU A 971 13.55 -16.36 19.56
CA LEU A 971 12.86 -15.30 18.80
C LEU A 971 13.05 -13.90 19.36
N TYR A 972 13.49 -13.77 20.61
CA TYR A 972 13.87 -12.48 21.17
C TYR A 972 15.00 -11.80 20.37
N PHE A 973 15.83 -12.57 19.67
CA PHE A 973 16.87 -12.04 18.79
C PHE A 973 16.35 -11.54 17.42
N SER A 974 15.06 -11.71 17.14
CA SER A 974 14.41 -11.07 16.00
C SER A 974 14.45 -9.56 16.15
N ALA A 975 14.59 -8.82 15.05
CA ALA A 975 14.50 -7.36 15.06
C ALA A 975 13.05 -6.85 15.08
N ILE A 976 12.07 -7.76 15.06
CA ILE A 976 10.64 -7.44 14.98
C ILE A 976 9.99 -7.69 16.35
N PRO A 977 9.62 -6.63 17.09
CA PRO A 977 8.92 -6.70 18.36
C PRO A 977 7.75 -7.69 18.40
N LEU A 978 6.90 -7.74 17.37
CA LEU A 978 5.78 -8.71 17.30
C LEU A 978 6.26 -10.16 17.48
N VAL A 979 7.39 -10.52 16.85
CA VAL A 979 7.96 -11.86 16.92
C VAL A 979 8.64 -12.10 18.29
N GLN A 980 9.26 -11.06 18.87
CA GLN A 980 9.85 -11.12 20.21
C GLN A 980 8.79 -11.37 21.29
N GLU A 981 7.67 -10.65 21.24
CA GLU A 981 6.54 -10.77 22.16
C GLU A 981 5.97 -12.20 22.17
N ILE A 982 5.72 -12.74 20.97
CA ILE A 982 5.24 -14.11 20.80
C ILE A 982 6.25 -15.12 21.36
N GLY A 983 7.53 -14.99 21.01
CA GLY A 983 8.56 -15.91 21.45
C GLY A 983 8.73 -15.95 22.96
N ILE A 984 8.78 -14.78 23.59
CA ILE A 984 8.88 -14.67 25.05
C ILE A 984 7.59 -15.14 25.72
N GLY A 985 6.42 -14.78 25.20
CA GLY A 985 5.14 -15.19 25.77
C GLY A 985 4.90 -16.70 25.72
N VAL A 986 5.25 -17.36 24.61
CA VAL A 986 5.19 -18.83 24.54
C VAL A 986 6.29 -19.47 25.38
N GLY A 987 7.52 -18.97 25.28
CA GLY A 987 8.66 -19.50 26.04
C GLY A 987 8.42 -19.47 27.55
N LEU A 988 8.01 -18.32 28.10
CA LEU A 988 7.70 -18.19 29.52
C LEU A 988 6.58 -19.12 29.95
N GLY A 989 5.55 -19.30 29.13
CA GLY A 989 4.47 -20.22 29.43
C GLY A 989 4.94 -21.67 29.52
N VAL A 990 5.76 -22.11 28.58
CA VAL A 990 6.41 -23.44 28.61
C VAL A 990 7.28 -23.61 29.85
N LEU A 991 8.05 -22.58 30.21
CA LEU A 991 8.94 -22.62 31.37
C LEU A 991 8.14 -22.69 32.68
N ILE A 992 7.08 -21.89 32.81
CA ILE A 992 6.17 -21.92 33.95
C ILE A 992 5.47 -23.29 34.03
N ASP A 993 5.02 -23.82 32.89
CA ASP A 993 4.37 -25.13 32.85
C ASP A 993 5.29 -26.23 33.37
N THR A 994 6.50 -26.32 32.80
CA THR A 994 7.42 -27.43 33.07
C THR A 994 8.14 -27.36 34.41
N PHE A 995 8.46 -26.17 34.91
CA PHE A 995 9.20 -26.00 36.17
C PHE A 995 8.30 -25.70 37.37
N ILE A 996 7.07 -25.20 37.17
CA ILE A 996 6.17 -24.79 38.25
C ILE A 996 4.90 -25.62 38.24
N SER A 997 4.13 -25.60 37.14
CA SER A 997 2.83 -26.28 37.07
C SER A 997 2.99 -27.80 37.24
N TRP A 998 3.81 -28.40 36.40
CA TRP A 998 4.00 -29.83 36.27
C TRP A 998 4.51 -30.54 37.54
N PRO A 999 5.58 -30.08 38.22
CA PRO A 999 6.09 -30.76 39.41
C PRO A 999 5.33 -30.45 40.70
N PHE A 1000 4.55 -29.36 40.76
CA PHE A 1000 3.90 -28.90 41.99
C PHE A 1000 2.37 -28.95 41.93
N PHE A 1001 1.76 -28.20 41.01
CA PHE A 1001 0.31 -28.04 40.99
C PHE A 1001 -0.40 -29.30 40.50
N ILE A 1002 0.13 -29.96 39.48
CA ILE A 1002 -0.51 -31.14 38.89
C ILE A 1002 -0.54 -32.34 39.87
N PRO A 1003 0.57 -32.74 40.51
CA PRO A 1003 0.55 -33.76 41.56
C PRO A 1003 -0.42 -33.45 42.69
N ALA A 1004 -0.47 -32.18 43.13
CA ALA A 1004 -1.35 -31.76 44.22
C ALA A 1004 -2.82 -31.94 43.84
N ILE A 1005 -3.23 -31.46 42.66
CA ILE A 1005 -4.63 -31.55 42.21
C ILE A 1005 -5.01 -32.98 41.86
N MET A 1006 -4.13 -33.77 41.23
CA MET A 1006 -4.34 -35.21 41.01
C MET A 1006 -4.65 -35.94 42.31
N THR A 1007 -3.91 -35.63 43.37
CA THR A 1007 -4.09 -36.27 44.67
C THR A 1007 -5.39 -35.83 45.36
N ILE A 1008 -5.89 -34.62 45.10
CA ILE A 1008 -7.21 -34.15 45.59
C ILE A 1008 -8.35 -34.89 44.90
N ILE A 1009 -8.29 -35.00 43.58
CA ILE A 1009 -9.37 -35.59 42.76
C ILE A 1009 -9.50 -37.11 43.01
N LYS A 1010 -8.43 -37.78 43.47
CA LYS A 1010 -8.43 -39.22 43.83
C LYS A 1010 -8.97 -40.10 42.70
N LYS A 1011 -9.93 -41.01 43.00
CA LYS A 1011 -10.51 -41.95 42.04
C LYS A 1011 -11.22 -41.28 40.85
N TYR A 1012 -11.65 -40.02 41.01
CA TYR A 1012 -12.37 -39.29 39.98
C TYR A 1012 -11.50 -38.89 38.78
N ASN A 1013 -10.17 -38.97 38.89
CA ASN A 1013 -9.26 -38.76 37.75
C ASN A 1013 -9.49 -39.79 36.63
N TRP A 1014 -10.09 -40.94 36.95
CA TRP A 1014 -10.31 -42.01 35.97
C TRP A 1014 -11.77 -42.14 35.56
N TRP A 1015 -12.71 -41.43 36.20
CA TRP A 1015 -14.13 -41.60 35.92
C TRP A 1015 -14.49 -41.15 34.50
N PRO A 1016 -15.29 -41.94 33.73
CA PRO A 1016 -16.03 -43.15 34.11
C PRO A 1016 -15.34 -44.50 33.77
N SER A 1017 -14.03 -44.51 33.52
CA SER A 1017 -13.28 -45.72 33.19
C SER A 1017 -13.25 -46.73 34.35
N LYS A 1018 -13.19 -48.04 34.03
CA LYS A 1018 -13.02 -49.15 35.00
C LYS A 1018 -11.80 -49.02 35.92
N LEU A 1019 -10.87 -48.11 35.61
CA LEU A 1019 -9.77 -47.71 36.49
C LEU A 1019 -10.24 -46.95 37.74
N SER A 1020 -11.42 -46.31 37.73
CA SER A 1020 -11.99 -45.64 38.91
C SER A 1020 -12.46 -46.61 39.98
N ASP A 1021 -12.67 -47.88 39.62
CA ASP A 1021 -13.20 -48.93 40.50
C ASP A 1021 -12.07 -49.70 41.19
N LYS A 1022 -10.81 -49.46 40.79
CA LYS A 1022 -9.64 -50.01 41.48
C LYS A 1022 -9.27 -49.12 42.67
N PRO A 1023 -9.01 -49.70 43.85
CA PRO A 1023 -8.81 -48.97 45.11
C PRO A 1023 -7.60 -48.04 45.11
#